data_AF-A0A967YAR6-F1
#
_entry.id   AF-A0A967YAR6-F1
#
_cell.length_a   1.000
_cell.length_b   1.000
_cell.length_c   1.000
_cell.angle_alpha   90.00
_cell.angle_beta   90.00
_cell.angle_gamma   90.00
#
_symmetry.space_group_name_H-M   'P 1'
#
loop_
_entity.id
_entity.type
_entity.pdbx_description
1 polymer ?
#
loop_
_entity_poly.entity_id
_entity_poly.type
_entity_poly.pdbx_seq_one_letter_code
_entity_poly.pdbx_strand_id
1 'polypeptide(L)'
;MEPSKKKPQPIEPLIEASDSLKTRTTDQPDVDAQIGVTEKTDIYEVSRRITEDKGLEDRKPVSKDQLVNKLNFINFQDSTLLINFKHRNYNTRLTLSARPQPCLGDTLNCVWEKSKESLQLLDLYEFQNILIPDNQNLIQVEPELIRMNKEVICLRLPDYGCEISSRKVIRYGCQNIKAQLIQNSSLFSGALVDFNACSLKIELKADPPQTFEWINSEAPVNLILSGQKETYYSGECQIIRQSAGRKTRVYILKPLVFEIQRFKHKEFRSQRYHLTPSPDVLFRHPFTNKMFDLKVVDLSGSGFAVEENQNNSVLLPGMILPALELSFANSFKIKCRAQVVYRKNIEAKKDGNWVKCGVALLDINIEDHVKLISILQQTNNGKSYFCNRVNLDDLWNFFFETGFIYPDKYKHIQKNKQQIKATYEKLYNNDSNIARHFIYQDNGRIMGHMAMLRYYSKTWLIHHHAARKSALNKAGLIVLDQIGRMGNNSHQLDSLHMDYLICYYRPDNKFPSRVFGGAANSIHDPKGCSIDTFAYYRHQCNFGREQHLPESWQIKPASRVDLLEFENYYQHVSGGLMLDAADLRPNHYCIDSLSEEYKRLELQRDRRLFALRQEDKLKALFVVNLTDLGLNLSDLTNCIKVFVIDKKALSANILTA
;
A
#
# COMPACT_ATOMS: atom_id res chain seq x y z
N MET A 1 -27.38 -43.23 -42.26
CA MET A 1 -27.10 -41.80 -42.00
C MET A 1 -25.64 -41.69 -41.59
N GLU A 2 -24.93 -40.83 -42.29
CA GLU A 2 -23.47 -40.65 -42.30
C GLU A 2 -22.83 -40.30 -40.95
N PRO A 3 -21.49 -40.44 -40.84
CA PRO A 3 -20.80 -40.68 -39.58
C PRO A 3 -19.78 -39.59 -39.18
N SER A 4 -19.15 -39.85 -38.04
CA SER A 4 -17.72 -39.66 -37.76
C SER A 4 -17.25 -38.45 -36.94
N LYS A 5 -16.66 -38.82 -35.80
CA LYS A 5 -15.73 -38.06 -34.94
C LYS A 5 -14.42 -37.81 -35.67
N LYS A 6 -13.80 -36.63 -35.49
CA LYS A 6 -12.32 -36.49 -35.51
C LYS A 6 -11.84 -35.45 -34.48
N LYS A 7 -10.87 -35.91 -33.67
CA LYS A 7 -9.93 -35.12 -32.87
C LYS A 7 -8.87 -34.48 -33.78
N PRO A 8 -8.20 -33.39 -33.39
CA PRO A 8 -6.92 -33.00 -33.96
C PRO A 8 -5.73 -33.53 -33.12
N GLN A 9 -4.70 -34.00 -33.82
CA GLN A 9 -3.36 -34.27 -33.30
C GLN A 9 -2.44 -33.05 -33.50
N PRO A 10 -1.37 -32.92 -32.70
CA PRO A 10 -0.44 -31.79 -32.70
C PRO A 10 0.68 -31.98 -33.74
N ILE A 11 1.24 -30.87 -34.24
CA ILE A 11 2.41 -30.84 -35.12
C ILE A 11 3.61 -30.39 -34.27
N GLU A 12 4.64 -31.24 -34.22
CA GLU A 12 5.98 -30.92 -33.71
C GLU A 12 6.86 -30.28 -34.81
N PRO A 13 7.93 -29.55 -34.43
CA PRO A 13 8.69 -28.69 -35.32
C PRO A 13 9.89 -29.41 -35.97
N LEU A 14 10.25 -28.96 -37.18
CA LEU A 14 11.49 -29.34 -37.87
C LEU A 14 12.52 -28.20 -37.80
N ILE A 15 13.76 -28.64 -37.69
CA ILE A 15 14.96 -27.97 -37.19
C ILE A 15 15.83 -27.40 -38.34
N GLU A 16 16.66 -26.40 -37.99
CA GLU A 16 17.93 -25.94 -38.61
C GLU A 16 17.93 -25.21 -39.96
N ALA A 17 18.46 -23.97 -39.94
CA ALA A 17 19.81 -23.71 -40.44
C ALA A 17 20.34 -22.35 -39.95
N SER A 18 21.58 -22.38 -39.49
CA SER A 18 22.47 -21.28 -39.15
C SER A 18 22.78 -20.37 -40.34
N ASP A 19 22.91 -19.06 -40.09
CA ASP A 19 24.06 -18.31 -40.61
C ASP A 19 24.30 -16.97 -39.89
N SER A 20 25.58 -16.65 -39.82
CA SER A 20 26.26 -15.70 -38.93
C SER A 20 26.17 -14.21 -39.30
N LEU A 21 26.17 -13.39 -38.24
CA LEU A 21 26.80 -12.06 -38.09
C LEU A 21 26.73 -11.05 -39.25
N LYS A 22 25.84 -10.06 -39.12
CA LYS A 22 26.18 -8.64 -39.37
C LYS A 22 25.58 -7.76 -38.28
N THR A 23 26.48 -7.16 -37.52
CA THR A 23 26.28 -6.06 -36.57
C THR A 23 25.49 -4.92 -37.21
N ARG A 24 24.30 -4.63 -36.65
CA ARG A 24 23.61 -3.35 -36.81
C ARG A 24 23.39 -2.78 -35.41
N THR A 25 24.07 -1.67 -35.16
CA THR A 25 23.86 -0.75 -34.05
C THR A 25 22.38 -0.40 -33.94
N THR A 26 21.73 -0.83 -32.86
CA THR A 26 20.41 -0.37 -32.46
C THR A 26 20.56 0.96 -31.74
N ASP A 27 20.06 2.02 -32.36
CA ASP A 27 19.83 3.33 -31.75
C ASP A 27 19.00 3.17 -30.47
N GLN A 28 19.62 3.48 -29.33
CA GLN A 28 18.92 3.79 -28.10
C GLN A 28 18.17 5.11 -28.30
N PRO A 29 16.88 5.22 -27.96
CA PRO A 29 16.27 6.53 -27.84
C PRO A 29 16.81 7.17 -26.55
N ASP A 30 17.65 8.19 -26.74
CA ASP A 30 18.09 9.11 -25.70
C ASP A 30 16.88 9.62 -24.91
N VAL A 31 16.91 9.29 -23.62
CA VAL A 31 16.05 9.85 -22.60
C VAL A 31 16.71 11.17 -22.22
N ASP A 32 16.32 12.28 -22.85
CA ASP A 32 16.31 13.60 -22.22
C ASP A 32 15.71 14.69 -23.13
N ALA A 33 15.27 15.76 -22.47
CA ALA A 33 14.64 16.98 -22.99
C ALA A 33 13.17 16.86 -23.44
N GLN A 34 12.26 17.27 -22.56
CA GLN A 34 11.02 17.94 -22.99
C GLN A 34 10.36 18.72 -21.83
N ILE A 35 10.70 20.00 -21.75
CA ILE A 35 9.79 21.00 -21.17
C ILE A 35 8.62 21.16 -22.16
N GLY A 36 7.42 20.83 -21.70
CA GLY A 36 6.21 20.86 -22.52
C GLY A 36 5.67 22.28 -22.75
N VAL A 37 4.90 22.44 -23.83
CA VAL A 37 4.12 23.63 -24.22
C VAL A 37 3.30 24.25 -23.05
N THR A 38 3.01 23.45 -22.02
CA THR A 38 2.31 23.82 -20.79
C THR A 38 3.07 24.79 -19.88
N GLU A 39 4.41 24.75 -19.82
CA GLU A 39 5.20 25.72 -19.05
C GLU A 39 5.15 27.11 -19.71
N LYS A 40 5.08 27.18 -21.05
CA LYS A 40 4.91 28.44 -21.79
C LYS A 40 3.61 29.15 -21.44
N THR A 41 2.54 28.41 -21.15
CA THR A 41 1.22 28.97 -20.84
C THR A 41 1.12 29.48 -19.40
N ASP A 42 1.80 28.81 -18.45
CA ASP A 42 1.79 29.16 -17.03
C ASP A 42 2.59 30.43 -16.72
N ILE A 43 3.64 30.65 -17.49
CA ILE A 43 4.46 31.87 -17.48
C ILE A 43 3.71 33.06 -18.08
N TYR A 44 2.91 32.84 -19.12
CA TYR A 44 2.12 33.90 -19.79
C TYR A 44 1.12 34.57 -18.82
N GLU A 45 0.70 33.88 -17.76
CA GLU A 45 -0.13 34.46 -16.69
C GLU A 45 0.67 35.28 -15.67
N VAL A 46 1.96 35.01 -15.49
CA VAL A 46 2.85 35.74 -14.57
C VAL A 46 3.17 37.13 -15.12
N SER A 47 3.45 37.23 -16.43
CA SER A 47 3.68 38.52 -17.09
C SER A 47 2.44 39.43 -17.10
N ARG A 48 1.23 38.92 -16.80
CA ARG A 48 0.01 39.72 -16.67
C ARG A 48 -0.24 40.28 -15.24
N ARG A 49 0.38 39.70 -14.20
CA ARG A 49 0.11 40.06 -12.78
C ARG A 49 1.07 41.08 -12.14
N ILE A 50 2.14 41.48 -12.81
CA ILE A 50 3.19 42.34 -12.22
C ILE A 50 2.77 43.84 -12.11
N THR A 51 1.50 44.18 -12.32
CA THR A 51 1.03 45.57 -12.32
C THR A 51 0.26 46.02 -11.07
N GLU A 52 0.16 45.20 -10.02
CA GLU A 52 -0.50 45.63 -8.77
C GLU A 52 0.43 45.48 -7.56
N ASP A 53 1.03 46.63 -7.23
CA ASP A 53 1.41 47.13 -5.89
C ASP A 53 2.14 46.17 -4.94
N LYS A 54 3.46 46.06 -5.11
CA LYS A 54 4.41 45.84 -4.02
C LYS A 54 5.64 46.71 -4.22
N GLY A 55 5.95 47.54 -3.21
CA GLY A 55 7.11 48.44 -3.18
C GLY A 55 8.43 47.72 -3.42
N LEU A 56 9.42 48.46 -3.93
CA LEU A 56 10.74 47.98 -4.33
C LEU A 56 11.58 47.36 -3.19
N GLU A 57 11.17 47.46 -1.92
CA GLU A 57 12.03 47.21 -0.76
C GLU A 57 12.24 45.72 -0.38
N ASP A 58 11.54 44.76 -1.00
CA ASP A 58 11.57 43.34 -0.61
C ASP A 58 12.25 42.39 -1.63
N ARG A 59 12.99 42.93 -2.62
CA ARG A 59 13.59 42.12 -3.71
C ARG A 59 15.02 41.73 -3.38
N LYS A 60 15.30 40.42 -3.39
CA LYS A 60 16.66 39.90 -3.18
C LYS A 60 17.50 40.08 -4.44
N PRO A 61 18.64 40.82 -4.37
CA PRO A 61 19.50 41.01 -5.54
C PRO A 61 20.28 39.73 -5.85
N VAL A 62 20.46 39.45 -7.14
CA VAL A 62 21.27 38.35 -7.67
C VAL A 62 22.44 38.95 -8.44
N SER A 63 23.68 38.61 -8.09
CA SER A 63 24.86 39.20 -8.71
C SER A 63 25.06 38.75 -10.15
N LYS A 64 25.79 39.54 -10.95
CA LYS A 64 26.14 39.20 -12.33
C LYS A 64 26.74 37.80 -12.50
N ASP A 65 27.70 37.42 -11.65
CA ASP A 65 28.32 36.09 -11.69
C ASP A 65 27.30 34.97 -11.47
N GLN A 66 26.33 35.19 -10.57
CA GLN A 66 25.23 34.26 -10.34
C GLN A 66 24.31 34.19 -11.56
N LEU A 67 23.99 35.33 -12.20
CA LEU A 67 23.19 35.34 -13.43
C LEU A 67 23.85 34.54 -14.55
N VAL A 68 25.16 34.75 -14.76
CA VAL A 68 25.94 34.02 -15.78
C VAL A 68 25.92 32.52 -15.50
N ASN A 69 26.17 32.11 -14.26
CA ASN A 69 26.11 30.69 -13.88
C ASN A 69 24.71 30.08 -14.08
N LYS A 70 23.63 30.83 -13.80
CA LYS A 70 22.25 30.38 -14.03
C LYS A 70 21.93 30.26 -15.52
N LEU A 71 22.36 31.22 -16.33
CA LEU A 71 22.19 31.17 -17.80
C LEU A 71 22.95 29.99 -18.40
N ASN A 72 24.18 29.72 -17.93
CA ASN A 72 24.96 28.56 -18.34
C ASN A 72 24.35 27.25 -17.86
N PHE A 73 23.74 27.20 -16.68
CA PHE A 73 22.98 26.04 -16.21
C PHE A 73 21.74 25.77 -17.10
N ILE A 74 21.00 26.81 -17.49
CA ILE A 74 19.85 26.69 -18.42
C ILE A 74 20.32 26.17 -19.79
N ASN A 75 21.44 26.70 -20.30
CA ASN A 75 22.05 26.20 -21.53
C ASN A 75 22.45 24.72 -21.41
N PHE A 76 23.09 24.33 -20.30
CA PHE A 76 23.51 22.95 -20.04
C PHE A 76 22.33 21.96 -19.93
N GLN A 77 21.15 22.44 -19.52
CA GLN A 77 19.92 21.64 -19.44
C GLN A 77 19.07 21.68 -20.72
N ASP A 78 19.59 22.27 -21.81
CA ASP A 78 18.85 22.50 -23.07
C ASP A 78 17.49 23.21 -22.87
N SER A 79 17.42 24.07 -21.85
CA SER A 79 16.19 24.73 -21.41
C SER A 79 16.07 26.15 -21.99
N THR A 80 14.96 26.83 -21.70
CA THR A 80 14.64 28.16 -22.22
C THR A 80 14.46 29.19 -21.11
N LEU A 81 14.77 30.44 -21.43
CA LEU A 81 14.35 31.61 -20.67
C LEU A 81 13.25 32.38 -21.43
N LEU A 82 12.72 33.41 -20.78
CA LEU A 82 11.62 34.19 -21.31
C LEU A 82 12.05 35.61 -21.57
N ILE A 83 11.54 36.16 -22.67
CA ILE A 83 11.86 37.50 -23.13
C ILE A 83 10.54 38.24 -23.29
N ASN A 84 10.37 39.29 -22.50
CA ASN A 84 9.14 40.07 -22.47
C ASN A 84 9.28 41.33 -23.31
N PHE A 85 8.20 41.64 -24.01
CA PHE A 85 8.04 42.78 -24.86
C PHE A 85 6.74 43.52 -24.55
N LYS A 86 6.74 44.84 -24.70
CA LYS A 86 5.57 45.70 -24.53
C LYS A 86 5.18 46.29 -25.89
N HIS A 87 3.89 46.25 -26.23
CA HIS A 87 3.43 46.83 -27.48
C HIS A 87 3.60 48.36 -27.43
N ARG A 88 4.09 48.98 -28.51
CA ARG A 88 4.41 50.41 -28.54
C ARG A 88 3.19 51.30 -28.28
N ASN A 89 2.05 50.92 -28.86
CA ASN A 89 0.82 51.74 -28.83
C ASN A 89 -0.28 51.25 -27.87
N TYR A 90 -0.17 50.04 -27.31
CA TYR A 90 -1.25 49.40 -26.55
C TYR A 90 -0.67 48.78 -25.27
N ASN A 91 -1.48 48.68 -24.22
CA ASN A 91 -1.05 48.02 -22.98
C ASN A 91 -1.13 46.48 -23.10
N THR A 92 -0.55 45.94 -24.17
CA THR A 92 -0.47 44.49 -24.43
C THR A 92 0.99 44.05 -24.36
N ARG A 93 1.21 42.82 -23.88
CA ARG A 93 2.55 42.23 -23.71
C ARG A 93 2.69 41.01 -24.61
N LEU A 94 3.89 40.81 -25.13
CA LEU A 94 4.30 39.63 -25.87
C LEU A 94 5.45 38.97 -25.11
N THR A 95 5.31 37.68 -24.79
CA THR A 95 6.37 36.91 -24.12
C THR A 95 6.83 35.80 -25.06
N LEU A 96 8.12 35.75 -25.35
CA LEU A 96 8.74 34.74 -26.22
C LEU A 96 9.74 33.88 -25.43
N SER A 97 9.85 32.61 -25.79
CA SER A 97 10.85 31.70 -25.25
C SER A 97 12.11 31.72 -26.13
N ALA A 98 13.29 31.76 -25.50
CA ALA A 98 14.57 31.70 -26.19
C ALA A 98 15.55 30.80 -25.42
N ARG A 99 16.43 30.09 -26.15
CA ARG A 99 17.50 29.27 -25.57
C ARG A 99 18.76 30.13 -25.42
N PRO A 100 19.30 30.30 -24.20
CA PRO A 100 20.57 30.98 -24.03
C PRO A 100 21.70 30.14 -24.65
N GLN A 101 22.64 30.81 -25.30
CA GLN A 101 23.95 30.27 -25.65
C GLN A 101 24.90 30.39 -24.45
N PRO A 102 26.04 29.68 -24.43
CA PRO A 102 27.05 29.85 -23.40
C PRO A 102 27.40 31.32 -23.21
N CYS A 103 27.21 31.80 -21.98
CA CYS A 103 27.40 33.19 -21.58
C CYS A 103 28.77 33.33 -20.92
N LEU A 104 29.60 34.22 -21.47
CA LEU A 104 30.93 34.56 -20.97
C LEU A 104 30.97 36.06 -20.69
N GLY A 105 31.28 36.45 -19.45
CA GLY A 105 31.28 37.85 -19.04
C GLY A 105 29.88 38.45 -18.98
N ASP A 106 29.65 39.55 -19.69
CA ASP A 106 28.39 40.32 -19.62
C ASP A 106 27.48 40.15 -20.85
N THR A 107 27.90 39.41 -21.87
CA THR A 107 27.17 39.32 -23.14
C THR A 107 26.41 38.01 -23.25
N LEU A 108 25.08 38.11 -23.31
CA LEU A 108 24.17 36.99 -23.47
C LEU A 108 23.62 36.94 -24.90
N ASN A 109 23.87 35.85 -25.61
CA ASN A 109 23.21 35.55 -26.88
C ASN A 109 22.13 34.50 -26.66
N CYS A 110 20.93 34.70 -27.21
CA CYS A 110 19.85 33.71 -27.18
C CYS A 110 19.34 33.44 -28.59
N VAL A 111 18.93 32.19 -28.85
CA VAL A 111 18.29 31.76 -30.10
C VAL A 111 16.79 31.56 -29.84
N TRP A 112 15.94 32.09 -30.71
CA TRP A 112 14.49 31.96 -30.55
C TRP A 112 14.00 30.52 -30.66
N GLU A 113 13.04 30.13 -29.82
CA GLU A 113 12.37 28.85 -29.98
C GLU A 113 11.25 28.95 -31.05
N LYS A 114 11.30 28.07 -32.05
CA LYS A 114 10.53 28.12 -33.31
C LYS A 114 9.09 28.66 -33.14
N SER A 115 8.88 29.92 -33.52
CA SER A 115 7.56 30.52 -33.77
C SER A 115 7.66 31.60 -34.85
N LYS A 116 7.62 31.19 -36.13
CA LYS A 116 7.83 32.11 -37.28
C LYS A 116 6.79 33.25 -37.35
N GLU A 117 5.58 33.06 -36.81
CA GLU A 117 4.50 34.05 -36.84
C GLU A 117 4.69 35.16 -35.79
N SER A 118 5.05 34.82 -34.55
CA SER A 118 5.23 35.79 -33.46
C SER A 118 6.45 36.69 -33.68
N LEU A 119 7.47 36.20 -34.36
CA LEU A 119 8.69 36.96 -34.67
C LEU A 119 8.46 38.05 -35.73
N GLN A 120 7.40 37.97 -36.54
CA GLN A 120 7.04 39.02 -37.51
C GLN A 120 6.41 40.24 -36.84
N LEU A 121 5.87 40.09 -35.63
CA LEU A 121 5.22 41.16 -34.87
C LEU A 121 6.22 42.00 -34.07
N LEU A 122 7.49 41.58 -33.95
CA LEU A 122 8.48 42.21 -33.08
C LEU A 122 8.69 43.71 -33.34
N ASP A 123 8.50 44.18 -34.58
CA ASP A 123 8.64 45.60 -34.94
C ASP A 123 7.61 46.49 -34.21
N LEU A 124 6.46 45.93 -33.82
CA LEU A 124 5.37 46.61 -33.11
C LEU A 124 5.60 46.68 -31.59
N TYR A 125 6.61 45.98 -31.10
CA TYR A 125 6.91 45.87 -29.68
C TYR A 125 8.28 46.45 -29.32
N GLU A 126 8.45 46.75 -28.05
CA GLU A 126 9.70 47.18 -27.44
C GLU A 126 10.15 46.14 -26.42
N PHE A 127 11.44 45.81 -26.42
CA PHE A 127 12.03 44.90 -25.44
C PHE A 127 11.91 45.50 -24.03
N GLN A 128 11.52 44.68 -23.06
CA GLN A 128 11.32 45.13 -21.68
C GLN A 128 12.30 44.49 -20.70
N ASN A 129 12.29 43.16 -20.60
CA ASN A 129 13.13 42.42 -19.67
C ASN A 129 13.25 40.95 -20.08
N ILE A 130 14.16 40.24 -19.42
CA ILE A 130 14.20 38.77 -19.45
C ILE A 130 13.82 38.21 -18.08
N LEU A 131 13.19 37.04 -18.09
CA LEU A 131 12.91 36.26 -16.89
C LEU A 131 13.69 34.95 -16.98
N ILE A 132 14.65 34.79 -16.07
CA ILE A 132 15.51 33.61 -15.96
C ILE A 132 14.88 32.65 -14.95
N PRO A 133 14.53 31.42 -15.33
CA PRO A 133 14.09 30.40 -14.38
C PRO A 133 15.18 30.08 -13.36
N ASP A 134 14.92 30.28 -12.07
CA ASP A 134 15.76 29.79 -10.97
C ASP A 134 14.94 28.94 -10.01
N ASN A 135 14.86 27.65 -10.31
CA ASN A 135 13.98 26.68 -9.64
C ASN A 135 12.51 27.13 -9.62
N GLN A 136 12.10 27.84 -8.58
CA GLN A 136 10.71 28.23 -8.28
C GLN A 136 10.52 29.75 -8.31
N ASN A 137 11.63 30.49 -8.36
CA ASN A 137 11.66 31.93 -8.53
C ASN A 137 12.02 32.27 -9.97
N LEU A 138 11.65 33.47 -10.40
CA LEU A 138 12.13 34.02 -11.64
C LEU A 138 13.12 35.11 -11.26
N ILE A 139 14.25 35.18 -11.94
CA ILE A 139 15.13 36.32 -11.81
C ILE A 139 14.74 37.26 -12.94
N GLN A 140 14.15 38.40 -12.59
CA GLN A 140 13.90 39.47 -13.54
C GLN A 140 15.22 40.23 -13.74
N VAL A 141 15.65 40.29 -14.99
CA VAL A 141 16.84 41.03 -15.39
C VAL A 141 16.41 42.02 -16.47
N GLU A 142 16.88 43.26 -16.35
CA GLU A 142 16.64 44.33 -17.31
C GLU A 142 17.95 44.62 -18.07
N PRO A 143 18.33 43.77 -19.04
CA PRO A 143 19.56 43.95 -19.79
C PRO A 143 19.42 45.03 -20.86
N GLU A 144 20.56 45.57 -21.29
CA GLU A 144 20.62 46.46 -22.44
C GLU A 144 20.48 45.63 -23.73
N LEU A 145 19.56 45.99 -24.62
CA LEU A 145 19.41 45.35 -25.92
C LEU A 145 20.54 45.80 -26.86
N ILE A 146 21.46 44.90 -27.21
CA ILE A 146 22.55 45.19 -28.17
C ILE A 146 22.05 45.05 -29.61
N ARG A 147 21.44 43.90 -29.92
CA ARG A 147 20.89 43.62 -31.26
C ARG A 147 19.81 42.55 -31.20
N MET A 148 18.85 42.62 -32.12
CA MET A 148 17.80 41.62 -32.27
C MET A 148 17.50 41.40 -33.75
N ASN A 149 17.35 40.14 -34.15
CA ASN A 149 16.85 39.76 -35.46
C ASN A 149 15.91 38.55 -35.32
N LYS A 150 15.49 37.99 -36.47
CA LYS A 150 14.53 36.87 -36.53
C LYS A 150 15.07 35.53 -36.02
N GLU A 151 16.37 35.43 -35.73
CA GLU A 151 17.03 34.20 -35.28
C GLU A 151 17.57 34.32 -33.86
N VAL A 152 18.16 35.49 -33.55
CA VAL A 152 18.89 35.72 -32.30
C VAL A 152 18.55 37.07 -31.67
N ILE A 153 18.72 37.12 -30.35
CA ILE A 153 18.75 38.34 -29.55
C ILE A 153 20.02 38.36 -28.72
N CYS A 154 20.69 39.51 -28.69
CA CYS A 154 21.92 39.73 -27.96
C CYS A 154 21.72 40.86 -26.96
N LEU A 155 22.08 40.57 -25.72
CA LEU A 155 21.76 41.36 -24.53
C LEU A 155 23.03 41.59 -23.72
N ARG A 156 23.22 42.80 -23.17
CA ARG A 156 24.25 43.08 -22.16
C ARG A 156 23.64 42.96 -20.77
N LEU A 157 24.15 42.04 -19.97
CA LEU A 157 23.71 41.79 -18.61
C LEU A 157 24.10 42.97 -17.69
N PRO A 158 23.18 43.43 -16.83
CA PRO A 158 23.47 44.41 -15.79
C PRO A 158 24.31 43.78 -14.66
N ASP A 159 24.71 44.59 -13.69
CA ASP A 159 25.51 44.11 -12.54
C ASP A 159 24.70 43.29 -11.53
N TYR A 160 23.38 43.46 -11.54
CA TYR A 160 22.44 42.72 -10.70
C TYR A 160 21.13 42.44 -11.43
N GLY A 161 20.54 41.29 -11.10
CA GLY A 161 19.14 40.97 -11.35
C GLY A 161 18.35 40.99 -10.05
N CYS A 162 17.02 40.96 -10.15
CA CYS A 162 16.15 40.90 -8.98
C CYS A 162 15.41 39.56 -8.97
N GLU A 163 15.54 38.82 -7.87
CA GLU A 163 14.71 37.65 -7.64
C GLU A 163 13.27 38.11 -7.43
N ILE A 164 12.38 37.73 -8.35
CA ILE A 164 10.96 37.93 -8.27
C ILE A 164 10.30 36.58 -7.92
N SER A 165 9.62 36.54 -6.77
CA SER A 165 8.86 35.36 -6.38
C SER A 165 7.69 35.18 -7.35
N SER A 166 7.76 34.14 -8.17
CA SER A 166 6.78 33.93 -9.24
C SER A 166 5.47 33.30 -8.74
N ARG A 167 5.45 32.67 -7.56
CA ARG A 167 4.26 32.16 -6.85
C ARG A 167 4.63 31.74 -5.42
N LYS A 168 3.69 31.82 -4.46
CA LYS A 168 3.88 31.28 -3.09
C LYS A 168 3.99 29.74 -3.04
N VAL A 169 3.50 29.00 -4.05
CA VAL A 169 3.38 27.53 -4.04
C VAL A 169 3.67 26.96 -5.44
N ILE A 170 4.46 25.89 -5.52
CA ILE A 170 4.92 25.26 -6.76
C ILE A 170 3.82 24.44 -7.36
N ARG A 171 3.71 24.48 -8.69
CA ARG A 171 2.86 23.57 -9.47
C ARG A 171 3.74 22.60 -10.22
N TYR A 172 3.31 21.34 -10.26
CA TYR A 172 4.02 20.28 -10.94
C TYR A 172 3.21 19.86 -12.17
N GLY A 173 3.85 19.93 -13.34
CA GLY A 173 3.28 19.39 -14.57
C GLY A 173 2.94 17.91 -14.44
N CYS A 174 1.78 17.54 -14.99
CA CYS A 174 1.26 16.19 -14.96
C CYS A 174 1.13 15.65 -16.39
N GLN A 175 1.41 14.37 -16.58
CA GLN A 175 1.28 13.70 -17.87
C GLN A 175 0.61 12.35 -17.67
N ASN A 176 -0.22 11.94 -18.63
CA ASN A 176 -0.90 10.64 -18.65
C ASN A 176 -1.85 10.39 -17.46
N ILE A 177 -2.44 11.45 -16.91
CA ILE A 177 -3.45 11.36 -15.85
C ILE A 177 -4.80 11.78 -16.41
N LYS A 178 -5.72 10.82 -16.51
CA LYS A 178 -7.10 11.07 -16.93
C LYS A 178 -7.83 11.78 -15.80
N ALA A 179 -8.47 12.90 -16.14
CA ALA A 179 -9.36 13.62 -15.24
C ALA A 179 -10.81 13.37 -15.64
N GLN A 180 -11.65 13.09 -14.65
CA GLN A 180 -13.09 12.95 -14.79
C GLN A 180 -13.77 13.87 -13.77
N LEU A 181 -14.55 14.83 -14.26
CA LEU A 181 -15.32 15.75 -13.42
C LEU A 181 -16.79 15.36 -13.47
N ILE A 182 -17.39 15.15 -12.29
CA ILE A 182 -18.77 14.73 -12.12
C ILE A 182 -19.52 15.79 -11.31
N GLN A 183 -20.64 16.26 -11.86
CA GLN A 183 -21.60 17.11 -11.15
C GLN A 183 -23.00 16.83 -11.69
N ASN A 184 -24.00 16.69 -10.80
CA ASN A 184 -25.40 16.47 -11.18
C ASN A 184 -25.58 15.38 -12.25
N SER A 185 -24.92 14.23 -12.07
CA SER A 185 -24.91 13.09 -13.00
C SER A 185 -24.30 13.35 -14.39
N SER A 186 -23.73 14.53 -14.63
CA SER A 186 -22.96 14.85 -15.83
C SER A 186 -21.49 14.49 -15.63
N LEU A 187 -20.91 13.75 -16.58
CA LEU A 187 -19.50 13.32 -16.57
C LEU A 187 -18.73 14.02 -17.69
N PHE A 188 -17.73 14.81 -17.34
CA PHE A 188 -16.79 15.41 -18.28
C PHE A 188 -15.45 14.68 -18.19
N SER A 189 -14.83 14.42 -19.33
CA SER A 189 -13.53 13.74 -19.39
C SER A 189 -12.44 14.65 -19.95
N GLY A 190 -11.21 14.44 -19.48
CA GLY A 190 -10.08 15.27 -19.83
C GLY A 190 -8.78 14.78 -19.21
N ALA A 191 -7.86 15.72 -18.96
CA ALA A 191 -6.56 15.44 -18.38
C ALA A 191 -6.22 16.40 -17.24
N LEU A 192 -5.46 15.90 -16.26
CA LEU A 192 -4.78 16.75 -15.29
C LEU A 192 -3.57 17.39 -15.96
N VAL A 193 -3.53 18.72 -15.97
CA VAL A 193 -2.50 19.51 -16.63
C VAL A 193 -1.33 19.74 -15.67
N ASP A 194 -1.62 20.23 -14.48
CA ASP A 194 -0.67 20.44 -13.42
C ASP A 194 -1.37 20.44 -12.06
N PHE A 195 -0.60 20.22 -10.98
CA PHE A 195 -1.16 20.14 -9.64
C PHE A 195 -0.22 20.72 -8.59
N ASN A 196 -0.79 21.15 -7.48
CA ASN A 196 -0.13 21.22 -6.18
C ASN A 196 -1.09 20.72 -5.10
N ALA A 197 -0.60 20.52 -3.87
CA ALA A 197 -1.43 19.98 -2.78
C ALA A 197 -2.68 20.83 -2.42
N CYS A 198 -2.77 22.07 -2.91
CA CYS A 198 -3.88 22.99 -2.63
C CYS A 198 -4.81 23.23 -3.83
N SER A 199 -4.41 22.87 -5.05
CA SER A 199 -5.17 23.19 -6.26
C SER A 199 -4.74 22.37 -7.48
N LEU A 200 -5.71 21.97 -8.29
CA LEU A 200 -5.52 21.12 -9.47
C LEU A 200 -6.00 21.87 -10.71
N LYS A 201 -5.20 21.83 -11.79
CA LYS A 201 -5.60 22.39 -13.07
C LYS A 201 -5.92 21.25 -14.01
N ILE A 202 -7.15 21.22 -14.51
CA ILE A 202 -7.61 20.21 -15.44
C ILE A 202 -8.01 20.86 -16.75
N GLU A 203 -7.85 20.13 -17.84
CA GLU A 203 -8.41 20.47 -19.14
C GLU A 203 -9.48 19.43 -19.46
N LEU A 204 -10.72 19.88 -19.67
CA LEU A 204 -11.86 19.04 -20.00
C LEU A 204 -12.26 19.22 -21.46
N LYS A 205 -12.84 18.17 -22.03
CA LYS A 205 -13.49 18.16 -23.34
C LYS A 205 -15.00 18.01 -23.14
N ALA A 206 -15.77 18.68 -24.00
CA ALA A 206 -17.22 18.50 -24.09
C ALA A 206 -17.55 17.84 -25.43
N ASP A 207 -18.20 16.67 -25.36
CA ASP A 207 -18.66 15.94 -26.54
C ASP A 207 -20.18 16.16 -26.71
N PRO A 208 -20.64 16.83 -27.78
CA PRO A 208 -22.06 17.09 -27.99
C PRO A 208 -22.93 15.82 -27.86
N PRO A 209 -24.11 15.90 -27.23
CA PRO A 209 -24.85 17.11 -26.86
C PRO A 209 -24.39 17.78 -25.55
N GLN A 210 -23.36 17.26 -24.88
CA GLN A 210 -22.84 17.86 -23.65
C GLN A 210 -22.24 19.24 -23.92
N THR A 211 -22.51 20.19 -23.03
CA THR A 211 -21.90 21.53 -23.06
C THR A 211 -21.37 21.87 -21.67
N PHE A 212 -20.37 22.75 -21.60
CA PHE A 212 -19.83 23.21 -20.32
C PHE A 212 -20.80 24.08 -19.51
N GLU A 213 -21.93 24.50 -20.07
CA GLU A 213 -23.01 25.18 -19.34
C GLU A 213 -23.74 24.25 -18.36
N TRP A 214 -23.53 22.93 -18.47
CA TRP A 214 -24.04 21.95 -17.50
C TRP A 214 -23.21 21.92 -16.21
N ILE A 215 -22.07 22.62 -16.16
CA ILE A 215 -21.23 22.74 -14.96
C ILE A 215 -21.58 24.06 -14.26
N ASN A 216 -22.16 23.96 -13.06
CA ASN A 216 -22.31 25.10 -12.16
C ASN A 216 -20.99 25.32 -11.40
N SER A 217 -20.29 26.41 -11.72
CA SER A 217 -19.01 26.77 -11.09
C SER A 217 -19.13 27.22 -9.63
N GLU A 218 -20.33 27.58 -9.16
CA GLU A 218 -20.57 28.01 -7.78
C GLU A 218 -20.81 26.83 -6.83
N ALA A 219 -21.17 25.67 -7.36
CA ALA A 219 -21.40 24.46 -6.58
C ALA A 219 -20.18 23.53 -6.59
N PRO A 220 -20.01 22.67 -5.57
CA PRO A 220 -18.96 21.67 -5.56
C PRO A 220 -19.06 20.68 -6.75
N VAL A 221 -17.90 20.13 -7.12
CA VAL A 221 -17.75 19.12 -8.16
C VAL A 221 -16.96 17.94 -7.61
N ASN A 222 -17.26 16.73 -8.09
CA ASN A 222 -16.45 15.55 -7.78
C ASN A 222 -15.38 15.36 -8.86
N LEU A 223 -14.13 15.23 -8.44
CA LEU A 223 -13.01 14.98 -9.33
C LEU A 223 -12.48 13.57 -9.10
N ILE A 224 -12.32 12.81 -10.18
CA ILE A 224 -11.65 11.52 -10.21
C ILE A 224 -10.40 11.65 -11.10
N LEU A 225 -9.25 11.25 -10.56
CA LEU A 225 -7.97 11.22 -11.26
C LEU A 225 -7.45 9.80 -11.31
N SER A 226 -7.20 9.31 -12.52
CA SER A 226 -6.77 7.92 -12.75
C SER A 226 -5.57 7.86 -13.67
N GLY A 227 -4.64 6.95 -13.36
CA GLY A 227 -3.61 6.52 -14.29
C GLY A 227 -4.15 5.43 -15.23
N GLN A 228 -3.24 4.69 -15.86
CA GLN A 228 -3.61 3.59 -16.76
C GLN A 228 -4.20 2.37 -16.02
N LYS A 229 -3.73 2.10 -14.80
CA LYS A 229 -4.05 0.87 -14.07
C LYS A 229 -5.15 1.05 -13.01
N GLU A 230 -5.27 2.25 -12.45
CA GLU A 230 -6.13 2.48 -11.30
C GLU A 230 -6.43 3.97 -11.08
N THR A 231 -7.41 4.21 -10.22
CA THR A 231 -7.73 5.54 -9.69
C THR A 231 -6.78 5.91 -8.56
N TYR A 232 -6.13 7.06 -8.70
CA TYR A 232 -5.19 7.59 -7.72
C TYR A 232 -5.84 8.58 -6.76
N TYR A 233 -6.90 9.27 -7.16
CA TYR A 233 -7.59 10.23 -6.30
C TYR A 233 -9.06 10.35 -6.69
N SER A 234 -9.90 10.50 -5.67
CA SER A 234 -11.30 10.87 -5.81
C SER A 234 -11.64 11.82 -4.66
N GLY A 235 -12.21 12.97 -4.98
CA GLY A 235 -12.58 13.94 -3.95
C GLY A 235 -13.39 15.11 -4.46
N GLU A 236 -14.02 15.80 -3.51
CA GLU A 236 -14.83 16.98 -3.76
C GLU A 236 -13.96 18.23 -3.85
N CYS A 237 -14.23 19.05 -4.86
CA CYS A 237 -13.50 20.26 -5.19
C CYS A 237 -14.45 21.43 -5.45
N GLN A 238 -13.96 22.65 -5.26
CA GLN A 238 -14.59 23.88 -5.72
C GLN A 238 -13.87 24.41 -6.96
N ILE A 239 -14.62 24.85 -7.97
CA ILE A 239 -14.04 25.58 -9.11
C ILE A 239 -13.71 27.00 -8.66
N ILE A 240 -12.43 27.38 -8.76
CA ILE A 240 -11.97 28.74 -8.40
C ILE A 240 -11.65 29.59 -9.63
N ARG A 241 -11.47 28.97 -10.81
CA ARG A 241 -11.24 29.66 -12.08
C ARG A 241 -11.57 28.78 -13.26
N GLN A 242 -12.02 29.38 -14.37
CA GLN A 242 -12.27 28.69 -15.64
C GLN A 242 -11.88 29.54 -16.86
N SER A 243 -11.60 28.89 -17.99
CA SER A 243 -11.36 29.54 -19.29
C SER A 243 -12.61 29.56 -20.19
N ALA A 244 -12.60 30.38 -21.26
CA ALA A 244 -13.76 30.64 -22.11
C ALA A 244 -13.87 29.76 -23.38
N GLY A 245 -13.29 28.55 -23.39
CA GLY A 245 -13.31 27.69 -24.58
C GLY A 245 -14.65 26.97 -24.82
N ARG A 246 -14.95 26.60 -26.07
CA ARG A 246 -16.21 25.91 -26.44
C ARG A 246 -16.09 24.38 -26.50
N LYS A 247 -15.01 23.85 -27.10
CA LYS A 247 -14.73 22.39 -27.20
C LYS A 247 -13.91 21.87 -26.04
N THR A 248 -12.95 22.69 -25.59
CA THR A 248 -12.11 22.44 -24.42
C THR A 248 -12.23 23.61 -23.45
N ARG A 249 -12.23 23.33 -22.15
CA ARG A 249 -12.14 24.35 -21.10
C ARG A 249 -11.13 23.91 -20.04
N VAL A 250 -10.38 24.87 -19.53
CA VAL A 250 -9.45 24.68 -18.42
C VAL A 250 -10.15 25.13 -17.15
N TYR A 251 -10.09 24.29 -16.11
CA TYR A 251 -10.61 24.58 -14.78
C TYR A 251 -9.49 24.51 -13.74
N ILE A 252 -9.50 25.45 -12.81
CA ILE A 252 -8.68 25.38 -11.60
C ILE A 252 -9.61 25.00 -10.45
N LEU A 253 -9.28 23.89 -9.80
CA LEU A 253 -10.04 23.28 -8.74
C LEU A 253 -9.29 23.39 -7.41
N LYS A 254 -10.01 23.65 -6.32
CA LYS A 254 -9.50 23.62 -4.95
C LYS A 254 -10.16 22.46 -4.20
N PRO A 255 -9.40 21.50 -3.65
CA PRO A 255 -9.97 20.45 -2.80
C PRO A 255 -10.68 21.04 -1.58
N LEU A 256 -11.83 20.47 -1.21
CA LEU A 256 -12.61 20.89 -0.04
C LEU A 256 -12.29 20.07 1.22
N VAL A 257 -11.84 18.83 1.03
CA VAL A 257 -11.58 17.88 2.13
C VAL A 257 -10.09 17.78 2.43
N PHE A 258 -9.70 18.09 3.67
CA PHE A 258 -8.31 18.02 4.14
C PHE A 258 -8.05 16.85 5.10
N GLU A 259 -9.08 16.10 5.47
CA GLU A 259 -9.02 14.89 6.29
C GLU A 259 -10.10 13.91 5.82
N ILE A 260 -9.68 12.70 5.44
CA ILE A 260 -10.56 11.61 5.01
C ILE A 260 -10.56 10.49 6.03
N GLN A 261 -11.67 9.77 6.10
CA GLN A 261 -11.79 8.56 6.90
C GLN A 261 -11.77 7.32 6.01
N ARG A 262 -10.57 6.75 5.82
CA ARG A 262 -10.40 5.51 5.04
C ARG A 262 -10.95 4.29 5.77
N PHE A 263 -10.74 4.21 7.09
CA PHE A 263 -11.13 3.08 7.93
C PHE A 263 -12.02 3.56 9.08
N LYS A 264 -12.90 2.68 9.56
CA LYS A 264 -13.68 2.93 10.79
C LYS A 264 -12.74 3.26 11.95
N HIS A 265 -13.19 4.12 12.87
CA HIS A 265 -12.40 4.41 14.06
C HIS A 265 -12.20 3.12 14.88
N LYS A 266 -10.92 2.84 15.18
CA LYS A 266 -10.55 1.77 16.09
C LYS A 266 -10.79 2.25 17.52
N GLU A 267 -11.50 1.44 18.30
CA GLU A 267 -11.59 1.61 19.76
C GLU A 267 -10.18 1.57 20.38
N PHE A 268 -9.38 0.58 20.00
CA PHE A 268 -7.98 0.45 20.40
C PHE A 268 -7.06 0.98 19.31
N ARG A 269 -6.53 2.19 19.50
CA ARG A 269 -5.63 2.85 18.55
C ARG A 269 -4.26 2.18 18.50
N SER A 270 -3.69 2.08 17.30
CA SER A 270 -2.29 1.68 17.11
C SER A 270 -1.35 2.67 17.79
N GLN A 271 -0.39 2.16 18.56
CA GLN A 271 0.68 2.98 19.12
C GLN A 271 1.56 3.55 18.00
N ARG A 272 1.93 4.83 18.13
CA ARG A 272 2.84 5.54 17.22
C ARG A 272 4.19 5.71 17.88
N TYR A 273 5.24 5.44 17.13
CA TYR A 273 6.63 5.44 17.57
C TYR A 273 7.41 6.51 16.82
N HIS A 274 8.28 7.20 17.55
CA HIS A 274 9.32 8.06 16.96
C HIS A 274 10.60 7.25 16.96
N LEU A 275 11.13 6.97 15.76
CA LEU A 275 12.31 6.12 15.60
C LEU A 275 13.57 6.98 15.51
N THR A 276 14.68 6.46 16.04
CA THR A 276 16.00 7.10 15.98
C THR A 276 17.03 6.08 15.47
N PRO A 277 17.58 6.24 14.25
CA PRO A 277 17.22 7.27 13.26
C PRO A 277 15.80 7.06 12.70
N SER A 278 15.13 8.16 12.32
CA SER A 278 13.81 8.06 11.69
C SER A 278 13.94 7.63 10.22
N PRO A 279 13.06 6.75 9.71
CA PRO A 279 13.09 6.36 8.31
C PRO A 279 12.68 7.52 7.37
N ASP A 280 13.05 7.35 6.11
CA ASP A 280 12.66 8.22 5.01
C ASP A 280 11.59 7.50 4.18
N VAL A 281 10.64 8.24 3.61
CA VAL A 281 9.69 7.69 2.63
C VAL A 281 10.06 8.14 1.23
N LEU A 282 10.31 7.15 0.37
CA LEU A 282 10.63 7.37 -1.04
C LEU A 282 9.48 6.88 -1.90
N PHE A 283 9.02 7.72 -2.82
CA PHE A 283 7.95 7.33 -3.73
C PHE A 283 8.01 8.07 -5.05
N ARG A 284 7.52 7.41 -6.10
CA ARG A 284 7.27 8.03 -7.39
C ARG A 284 5.85 8.61 -7.36
N HIS A 285 5.74 9.93 -7.44
CA HIS A 285 4.47 10.61 -7.29
C HIS A 285 3.50 10.25 -8.42
N PRO A 286 2.27 9.80 -8.11
CA PRO A 286 1.36 9.21 -9.09
C PRO A 286 0.93 10.17 -10.21
N PHE A 287 0.91 11.48 -9.96
CA PHE A 287 0.49 12.46 -10.99
C PHE A 287 1.63 13.01 -11.84
N THR A 288 2.83 13.11 -11.27
CA THR A 288 3.95 13.88 -11.85
C THR A 288 5.09 12.98 -12.28
N ASN A 289 5.05 11.69 -11.90
CA ASN A 289 6.07 10.69 -12.15
C ASN A 289 7.47 11.02 -11.57
N LYS A 290 7.60 12.11 -10.78
CA LYS A 290 8.84 12.51 -10.11
C LYS A 290 9.05 11.71 -8.83
N MET A 291 10.32 11.50 -8.47
CA MET A 291 10.69 10.89 -7.19
C MET A 291 10.67 11.94 -6.09
N PHE A 292 10.11 11.59 -4.93
CA PHE A 292 10.12 12.39 -3.72
C PHE A 292 10.68 11.60 -2.56
N ASP A 293 11.35 12.30 -1.67
CA ASP A 293 11.92 11.81 -0.41
C ASP A 293 11.43 12.72 0.72
N LEU A 294 10.73 12.15 1.70
CA LEU A 294 10.19 12.87 2.85
C LEU A 294 10.56 12.17 4.15
N LYS A 295 10.87 12.95 5.19
CA LYS A 295 11.18 12.41 6.51
C LYS A 295 9.92 11.91 7.20
N VAL A 296 9.97 10.68 7.73
CA VAL A 296 8.91 10.17 8.62
C VAL A 296 9.05 10.84 9.98
N VAL A 297 7.93 11.30 10.54
CA VAL A 297 7.87 11.91 11.89
C VAL A 297 7.53 10.86 12.93
N ASP A 298 6.49 10.07 12.65
CA ASP A 298 6.03 8.98 13.50
C ASP A 298 5.53 7.81 12.64
N LEU A 299 5.66 6.58 13.17
CA LEU A 299 5.32 5.34 12.48
C LEU A 299 4.53 4.39 13.39
N SER A 300 3.60 3.65 12.82
CA SER A 300 2.84 2.57 13.46
C SER A 300 2.63 1.42 12.47
N GLY A 301 2.11 0.30 12.94
CA GLY A 301 1.82 -0.84 12.06
C GLY A 301 0.66 -0.61 11.07
N SER A 302 -0.09 0.49 11.19
CA SER A 302 -1.21 0.83 10.31
C SER A 302 -1.00 2.11 9.47
N GLY A 303 0.13 2.80 9.64
CA GLY A 303 0.35 4.10 9.01
C GLY A 303 1.47 4.90 9.64
N PHE A 304 1.80 6.03 9.02
CA PHE A 304 2.85 6.95 9.45
C PHE A 304 2.43 8.40 9.21
N ALA A 305 3.26 9.34 9.63
CA ALA A 305 3.14 10.75 9.28
C ALA A 305 4.46 11.29 8.74
N VAL A 306 4.37 12.27 7.84
CA VAL A 306 5.50 12.99 7.28
C VAL A 306 5.28 14.49 7.38
N GLU A 307 6.37 15.25 7.27
CA GLU A 307 6.35 16.70 7.18
C GLU A 307 6.83 17.15 5.80
N GLU A 308 6.12 18.09 5.19
CA GLU A 308 6.53 18.76 3.95
C GLU A 308 6.38 20.28 4.08
N ASN A 309 7.19 21.03 3.33
CA ASN A 309 7.03 22.47 3.23
C ASN A 309 5.74 22.78 2.44
N GLN A 310 4.93 23.74 2.91
CA GLN A 310 3.67 24.12 2.27
C GLN A 310 3.86 24.57 0.81
N ASN A 311 4.96 25.26 0.51
CA ASN A 311 5.24 25.79 -0.82
C ASN A 311 5.56 24.64 -1.80
N ASN A 312 6.19 23.57 -1.31
CA ASN A 312 6.63 22.43 -2.13
C ASN A 312 5.72 21.19 -1.97
N SER A 313 4.58 21.31 -1.29
CA SER A 313 3.74 20.18 -0.90
C SER A 313 3.25 19.36 -2.09
N VAL A 314 3.36 18.04 -1.96
CA VAL A 314 2.95 17.06 -2.98
C VAL A 314 1.91 16.08 -2.48
N LEU A 315 1.67 16.00 -1.17
CA LEU A 315 0.67 15.08 -0.63
C LEU A 315 -0.70 15.74 -0.53
N LEU A 316 -1.68 15.13 -1.20
CA LEU A 316 -3.08 15.55 -1.21
C LEU A 316 -3.93 14.52 -0.46
N PRO A 317 -4.75 14.90 0.55
CA PRO A 317 -5.66 13.97 1.22
C PRO A 317 -6.56 13.24 0.23
N GLY A 318 -6.68 11.91 0.36
CA GLY A 318 -7.35 11.04 -0.59
C GLY A 318 -6.45 10.44 -1.66
N MET A 319 -5.24 10.97 -1.87
CA MET A 319 -4.29 10.44 -2.84
C MET A 319 -3.78 9.05 -2.44
N ILE A 320 -3.90 8.10 -3.35
CA ILE A 320 -3.28 6.78 -3.27
C ILE A 320 -1.83 6.90 -3.73
N LEU A 321 -0.92 6.34 -2.94
CA LEU A 321 0.46 6.08 -3.29
C LEU A 321 0.57 4.59 -3.62
N PRO A 322 0.56 4.21 -4.92
CA PRO A 322 0.48 2.80 -5.34
C PRO A 322 1.67 1.97 -4.85
N ALA A 323 2.84 2.60 -4.82
CA ALA A 323 4.07 2.03 -4.34
C ALA A 323 4.90 3.13 -3.67
N LEU A 324 5.29 2.88 -2.44
CA LEU A 324 6.28 3.67 -1.71
C LEU A 324 7.24 2.75 -0.95
N GLU A 325 8.40 3.27 -0.61
CA GLU A 325 9.44 2.59 0.15
C GLU A 325 9.70 3.35 1.45
N LEU A 326 9.58 2.68 2.59
CA LEU A 326 10.15 3.16 3.85
C LEU A 326 11.61 2.72 3.91
N SER A 327 12.55 3.66 3.83
CA SER A 327 14.00 3.42 3.88
C SER A 327 14.54 3.65 5.29
N PHE A 328 15.21 2.65 5.83
CA PHE A 328 15.83 2.70 7.16
C PHE A 328 17.34 2.84 7.02
N ALA A 329 17.85 4.06 7.20
CA ALA A 329 19.28 4.39 7.11
C ALA A 329 19.94 3.86 5.81
N ASN A 330 19.18 3.78 4.71
CA ASN A 330 19.57 3.16 3.43
C ASN A 330 20.07 1.71 3.51
N SER A 331 19.87 1.04 4.64
CA SER A 331 20.31 -0.34 4.89
C SER A 331 19.30 -1.37 4.38
N PHE A 332 18.01 -1.12 4.63
CA PHE A 332 16.93 -1.92 4.10
C PHE A 332 15.69 -1.05 3.84
N LYS A 333 14.79 -1.60 3.04
CA LYS A 333 13.58 -0.93 2.60
C LYS A 333 12.36 -1.81 2.81
N ILE A 334 11.23 -1.17 3.06
CA ILE A 334 9.92 -1.80 3.20
C ILE A 334 9.00 -1.22 2.14
N LYS A 335 8.51 -2.07 1.22
CA LYS A 335 7.59 -1.66 0.17
C LYS A 335 6.15 -1.76 0.66
N CYS A 336 5.38 -0.72 0.46
CA CYS A 336 3.96 -0.75 0.75
C CYS A 336 3.13 0.13 -0.18
N ARG A 337 1.83 -0.12 -0.16
CA ARG A 337 0.80 0.71 -0.78
C ARG A 337 0.13 1.52 0.31
N ALA A 338 -0.13 2.80 0.05
CA ALA A 338 -0.66 3.70 1.07
C ALA A 338 -1.64 4.73 0.53
N GLN A 339 -2.31 5.44 1.43
CA GLN A 339 -3.18 6.56 1.10
C GLN A 339 -2.93 7.73 2.06
N VAL A 340 -2.85 8.93 1.51
CA VAL A 340 -2.80 10.16 2.31
C VAL A 340 -4.19 10.37 2.94
N VAL A 341 -4.26 10.42 4.27
CA VAL A 341 -5.52 10.52 5.01
C VAL A 341 -5.80 11.90 5.56
N TYR A 342 -4.78 12.69 5.89
CA TYR A 342 -4.99 14.07 6.32
C TYR A 342 -3.80 14.95 5.96
N ARG A 343 -4.05 16.26 5.92
CA ARG A 343 -3.05 17.32 5.81
C ARG A 343 -3.39 18.43 6.80
N LYS A 344 -2.49 18.74 7.73
CA LYS A 344 -2.69 19.76 8.77
C LYS A 344 -1.53 20.74 8.78
N ASN A 345 -1.82 22.04 8.88
CA ASN A 345 -0.78 23.05 9.08
C ASN A 345 -0.18 22.86 10.48
N ILE A 346 1.14 23.06 10.59
CA ILE A 346 1.83 23.03 11.88
C ILE A 346 2.12 24.48 12.25
N GLU A 347 1.39 25.01 13.22
CA GLU A 347 1.66 26.35 13.76
C GLU A 347 2.89 26.29 14.70
N ALA A 348 4.02 26.81 14.19
CA ALA A 348 5.26 27.21 14.85
C ALA A 348 6.21 26.16 15.50
N LYS A 349 7.45 26.15 14.96
CA LYS A 349 8.77 25.97 15.63
C LYS A 349 9.95 26.07 14.63
N LYS A 350 9.67 25.98 13.33
CA LYS A 350 10.64 26.18 12.23
C LYS A 350 10.29 27.47 11.49
N ASP A 351 11.26 28.27 11.07
CA ASP A 351 11.04 29.34 10.10
C ASP A 351 10.51 28.74 8.80
N GLY A 352 9.19 28.81 8.59
CA GLY A 352 8.54 28.28 7.41
C GLY A 352 7.13 27.77 7.64
N ASN A 353 6.35 27.80 6.57
CA ASN A 353 5.00 27.28 6.53
C ASN A 353 5.07 25.75 6.29
N TRP A 354 4.97 24.94 7.35
CA TRP A 354 5.09 23.48 7.29
C TRP A 354 3.74 22.79 7.46
N VAL A 355 3.57 21.63 6.84
CA VAL A 355 2.37 20.81 6.99
C VAL A 355 2.73 19.38 7.36
N LYS A 356 1.90 18.79 8.24
CA LYS A 356 1.94 17.37 8.61
C LYS A 356 0.93 16.60 7.79
N CYS A 357 1.39 15.57 7.11
CA CYS A 357 0.56 14.67 6.31
C CYS A 357 0.50 13.30 6.97
N GLY A 358 -0.70 12.81 7.21
CA GLY A 358 -0.93 11.45 7.70
C GLY A 358 -1.12 10.50 6.55
N VAL A 359 -0.50 9.32 6.63
CA VAL A 359 -0.56 8.29 5.60
C VAL A 359 -0.98 6.97 6.25
N ALA A 360 -2.03 6.35 5.71
CA ALA A 360 -2.49 5.03 6.13
C ALA A 360 -1.95 3.95 5.20
N LEU A 361 -1.46 2.85 5.77
CA LEU A 361 -1.07 1.67 5.00
C LEU A 361 -2.32 0.97 4.47
N LEU A 362 -2.33 0.69 3.17
CA LEU A 362 -3.39 -0.06 2.51
C LEU A 362 -3.02 -1.53 2.34
N ASP A 363 -1.77 -1.79 1.97
CA ASP A 363 -1.26 -3.15 1.87
C ASP A 363 0.28 -3.17 1.97
N ILE A 364 0.82 -4.31 2.38
CA ILE A 364 2.25 -4.58 2.52
C ILE A 364 2.45 -6.07 2.35
N ASN A 365 3.43 -6.49 1.55
CA ASN A 365 3.73 -7.90 1.40
C ASN A 365 4.18 -8.50 2.75
N ILE A 366 4.00 -9.81 2.90
CA ILE A 366 4.27 -10.51 4.16
C ILE A 366 5.71 -10.30 4.66
N GLU A 367 6.71 -10.39 3.80
CA GLU A 367 8.12 -10.31 4.19
C GLU A 367 8.47 -8.94 4.75
N ASP A 368 8.03 -7.88 4.10
CA ASP A 368 8.23 -6.50 4.55
C ASP A 368 7.38 -6.17 5.78
N HIS A 369 6.20 -6.78 5.92
CA HIS A 369 5.39 -6.68 7.13
C HIS A 369 6.12 -7.25 8.35
N VAL A 370 6.81 -8.39 8.19
CA VAL A 370 7.63 -8.96 9.26
C VAL A 370 8.68 -7.96 9.71
N LYS A 371 9.45 -7.37 8.78
CA LYS A 371 10.45 -6.36 9.09
C LYS A 371 9.84 -5.17 9.85
N LEU A 372 8.71 -4.64 9.39
CA LEU A 372 8.03 -3.51 10.02
C LEU A 372 7.66 -3.83 11.48
N ILE A 373 6.96 -4.95 11.70
CA ILE A 373 6.48 -5.32 13.03
C ILE A 373 7.64 -5.64 13.97
N SER A 374 8.72 -6.27 13.48
CA SER A 374 9.90 -6.56 14.29
C SER A 374 10.53 -5.28 14.86
N ILE A 375 10.68 -4.23 14.03
CA ILE A 375 11.22 -2.93 14.48
C ILE A 375 10.28 -2.28 15.50
N LEU A 376 8.97 -2.25 15.22
CA LEU A 376 8.00 -1.58 16.10
C LEU A 376 7.88 -2.27 17.45
N GLN A 377 7.86 -3.60 17.49
CA GLN A 377 7.81 -4.35 18.75
C GLN A 377 9.09 -4.18 19.56
N GLN A 378 10.26 -4.24 18.91
CA GLN A 378 11.54 -4.06 19.60
C GLN A 378 11.72 -2.62 20.11
N THR A 379 11.21 -1.63 19.37
CA THR A 379 11.15 -0.22 19.82
C THR A 379 10.26 -0.06 21.05
N ASN A 380 9.12 -0.77 21.08
CA ASN A 380 8.24 -0.76 22.25
C ASN A 380 8.88 -1.40 23.48
N ASN A 381 9.61 -2.50 23.27
CA ASN A 381 10.29 -3.23 24.32
C ASN A 381 11.48 -3.99 23.72
N GLY A 382 12.71 -3.57 24.07
CA GLY A 382 13.94 -4.14 23.51
C GLY A 382 14.17 -5.64 23.78
N LYS A 383 13.37 -6.23 24.69
CA LYS A 383 13.35 -7.67 25.00
C LYS A 383 12.31 -8.45 24.20
N SER A 384 11.50 -7.77 23.38
CA SER A 384 10.43 -8.34 22.57
C SER A 384 10.89 -8.54 21.14
N TYR A 385 10.82 -9.78 20.68
CA TYR A 385 11.24 -10.20 19.36
C TYR A 385 10.06 -10.78 18.58
N PHE A 386 10.03 -10.52 17.28
CA PHE A 386 9.04 -11.03 16.34
C PHE A 386 9.74 -11.67 15.15
N CYS A 387 9.44 -12.94 14.90
CA CYS A 387 9.99 -13.74 13.81
C CYS A 387 11.53 -13.63 13.66
N ASN A 388 12.25 -13.48 14.78
CA ASN A 388 13.70 -13.46 14.78
C ASN A 388 14.25 -14.88 14.65
N ARG A 389 15.52 -15.00 14.24
CA ARG A 389 16.23 -16.29 14.27
C ARG A 389 16.30 -16.81 15.71
N VAL A 390 15.96 -18.08 15.89
CA VAL A 390 15.88 -18.73 17.20
C VAL A 390 16.84 -19.91 17.27
N ASN A 391 17.57 -20.04 18.37
CA ASN A 391 18.25 -21.30 18.68
C ASN A 391 17.19 -22.34 19.08
N LEU A 392 17.00 -23.36 18.25
CA LEU A 392 15.96 -24.37 18.47
C LEU A 392 16.20 -25.19 19.74
N ASP A 393 17.45 -25.44 20.13
CA ASP A 393 17.72 -26.18 21.36
C ASP A 393 17.32 -25.38 22.61
N ASP A 394 17.53 -24.06 22.60
CA ASP A 394 17.04 -23.16 23.65
C ASP A 394 15.51 -23.11 23.69
N LEU A 395 14.87 -23.12 22.52
CA LEU A 395 13.41 -23.18 22.40
C LEU A 395 12.84 -24.50 22.94
N TRP A 396 13.48 -25.63 22.61
CA TRP A 396 13.09 -26.94 23.15
C TRP A 396 13.27 -26.97 24.67
N ASN A 397 14.43 -26.54 25.18
CA ASN A 397 14.67 -26.46 26.61
C ASN A 397 13.59 -25.61 27.30
N PHE A 398 13.25 -24.46 26.72
CA PHE A 398 12.17 -23.61 27.21
C PHE A 398 10.80 -24.33 27.26
N PHE A 399 10.43 -25.08 26.23
CA PHE A 399 9.16 -25.82 26.23
C PHE A 399 9.10 -26.93 27.30
N PHE A 400 10.22 -27.58 27.61
CA PHE A 400 10.29 -28.54 28.71
C PHE A 400 10.24 -27.83 30.07
N GLU A 401 11.07 -26.81 30.29
CA GLU A 401 11.17 -26.10 31.58
C GLU A 401 9.87 -25.39 31.98
N THR A 402 9.08 -24.92 31.01
CA THR A 402 7.78 -24.29 31.27
C THR A 402 6.66 -25.29 31.54
N GLY A 403 6.92 -26.59 31.36
CA GLY A 403 5.89 -27.64 31.42
C GLY A 403 4.94 -27.62 30.22
N PHE A 404 5.24 -26.85 29.17
CA PHE A 404 4.47 -26.90 27.93
C PHE A 404 4.53 -28.30 27.30
N ILE A 405 5.69 -28.95 27.38
CA ILE A 405 5.87 -30.38 27.12
C ILE A 405 6.00 -31.11 28.47
N TYR A 406 4.86 -31.58 28.99
CA TYR A 406 4.78 -32.43 30.19
C TYR A 406 5.03 -33.91 29.85
N PRO A 407 5.32 -34.78 30.84
CA PRO A 407 5.75 -36.17 30.60
C PRO A 407 4.83 -36.98 29.67
N ASP A 408 3.51 -36.90 29.87
CA ASP A 408 2.57 -37.61 29.00
C ASP A 408 2.64 -37.09 27.56
N LYS A 409 2.65 -35.76 27.34
CA LYS A 409 2.84 -35.18 26.01
C LYS A 409 4.15 -35.66 25.37
N TYR A 410 5.25 -35.66 26.12
CA TYR A 410 6.53 -36.15 25.60
C TYR A 410 6.47 -37.62 25.18
N LYS A 411 5.88 -38.49 26.01
CA LYS A 411 5.68 -39.91 25.69
C LYS A 411 4.95 -40.12 24.36
N HIS A 412 4.09 -39.18 23.98
CA HIS A 412 3.31 -39.22 22.75
C HIS A 412 4.14 -38.81 21.52
N ILE A 413 4.99 -37.79 21.66
CA ILE A 413 5.75 -37.22 20.54
C ILE A 413 7.16 -37.80 20.38
N GLN A 414 7.70 -38.47 21.41
CA GLN A 414 9.10 -38.93 21.45
C GLN A 414 9.49 -39.84 20.28
N LYS A 415 8.56 -40.67 19.78
CA LYS A 415 8.81 -41.60 18.67
C LYS A 415 9.08 -40.86 17.37
N ASN A 416 8.49 -39.67 17.21
CA ASN A 416 8.58 -38.84 15.99
C ASN A 416 9.45 -37.59 16.22
N LYS A 417 10.31 -37.60 17.25
CA LYS A 417 11.07 -36.41 17.67
C LYS A 417 11.88 -35.76 16.55
N GLN A 418 12.48 -36.56 15.65
CA GLN A 418 13.31 -36.02 14.57
C GLN A 418 12.46 -35.32 13.51
N GLN A 419 11.31 -35.88 13.14
CA GLN A 419 10.38 -35.26 12.20
C GLN A 419 9.79 -33.96 12.75
N ILE A 420 9.50 -33.93 14.05
CA ILE A 420 9.02 -32.72 14.73
C ILE A 420 10.11 -31.64 14.75
N LYS A 421 11.37 -32.00 15.05
CA LYS A 421 12.49 -31.06 14.99
C LYS A 421 12.67 -30.48 13.59
N ALA A 422 12.61 -31.31 12.55
CA ALA A 422 12.69 -30.86 11.15
C ALA A 422 11.54 -29.90 10.76
N THR A 423 10.32 -30.17 11.26
CA THR A 423 9.17 -29.27 11.05
C THR A 423 9.42 -27.90 11.69
N TYR A 424 9.97 -27.86 12.91
CA TYR A 424 10.28 -26.59 13.59
C TYR A 424 11.40 -25.81 12.90
N GLU A 425 12.40 -26.50 12.34
CA GLU A 425 13.44 -25.84 11.54
C GLU A 425 12.84 -25.10 10.34
N LYS A 426 11.91 -25.74 9.63
CA LYS A 426 11.16 -25.12 8.52
C LYS A 426 10.31 -23.92 8.95
N LEU A 427 9.72 -23.96 10.15
CA LEU A 427 8.83 -22.91 10.64
C LEU A 427 9.55 -21.68 11.23
N TYR A 428 10.70 -21.89 11.88
CA TYR A 428 11.37 -20.85 12.68
C TYR A 428 12.62 -20.26 12.03
N ASN A 429 13.29 -21.00 11.14
CA ASN A 429 14.57 -20.58 10.54
C ASN A 429 14.46 -20.17 9.07
N ASN A 430 13.30 -20.37 8.44
CA ASN A 430 13.04 -19.96 7.05
C ASN A 430 12.03 -18.81 7.01
N ASP A 431 12.11 -18.00 5.96
CA ASP A 431 11.09 -17.00 5.66
C ASP A 431 9.76 -17.71 5.38
N SER A 432 8.76 -17.47 6.24
CA SER A 432 7.50 -18.21 6.21
C SER A 432 6.34 -17.25 6.01
N ASN A 433 5.48 -17.55 5.03
CA ASN A 433 4.21 -16.84 4.88
C ASN A 433 3.11 -17.39 5.78
N ILE A 434 3.33 -18.56 6.37
CA ILE A 434 2.33 -19.32 7.11
C ILE A 434 2.57 -19.32 8.62
N ALA A 435 3.75 -18.91 9.11
CA ALA A 435 4.10 -19.01 10.52
C ALA A 435 4.61 -17.67 11.08
N ARG A 436 4.21 -17.35 12.31
CA ARG A 436 4.75 -16.23 13.09
C ARG A 436 5.02 -16.67 14.52
N HIS A 437 6.10 -16.16 15.10
CA HIS A 437 6.43 -16.37 16.51
C HIS A 437 6.79 -15.06 17.20
N PHE A 438 6.45 -15.02 18.48
CA PHE A 438 6.65 -13.90 19.39
C PHE A 438 7.44 -14.40 20.59
N ILE A 439 8.58 -13.76 20.85
CA ILE A 439 9.48 -14.19 21.90
C ILE A 439 9.81 -13.00 22.79
N TYR A 440 9.64 -13.19 24.09
CA TYR A 440 10.19 -12.30 25.08
C TYR A 440 11.47 -12.93 25.65
N GLN A 441 12.62 -12.27 25.48
CA GLN A 441 13.92 -12.77 25.89
C GLN A 441 14.59 -11.84 26.91
N ASP A 442 15.25 -12.42 27.91
CA ASP A 442 16.05 -11.67 28.88
C ASP A 442 17.46 -12.26 28.95
N ASN A 443 18.48 -11.45 28.65
CA ASN A 443 19.88 -11.87 28.57
C ASN A 443 20.09 -13.15 27.73
N GLY A 444 19.48 -13.19 26.54
CA GLY A 444 19.53 -14.36 25.64
C GLY A 444 18.63 -15.53 26.04
N ARG A 445 18.05 -15.53 27.24
CA ARG A 445 17.16 -16.60 27.71
C ARG A 445 15.72 -16.34 27.30
N ILE A 446 15.07 -17.32 26.69
CA ILE A 446 13.64 -17.24 26.36
C ILE A 446 12.81 -17.25 27.65
N MET A 447 12.04 -16.20 27.88
CA MET A 447 11.20 -16.00 29.07
C MET A 447 9.71 -16.22 28.77
N GLY A 448 9.28 -15.91 27.54
CA GLY A 448 7.94 -16.14 27.04
C GLY A 448 7.96 -16.44 25.55
N HIS A 449 7.00 -17.26 25.11
CA HIS A 449 6.82 -17.63 23.72
C HIS A 449 5.34 -17.73 23.37
N MET A 450 5.00 -17.27 22.17
CA MET A 450 3.72 -17.54 21.52
C MET A 450 3.95 -17.68 20.03
N ALA A 451 3.11 -18.45 19.34
CA ALA A 451 3.19 -18.57 17.89
C ALA A 451 1.79 -18.55 17.27
N MET A 452 1.74 -18.44 15.96
CA MET A 452 0.52 -18.60 15.19
C MET A 452 0.81 -19.14 13.80
N LEU A 453 -0.15 -19.88 13.25
CA LEU A 453 -0.10 -20.46 11.91
C LEU A 453 -1.29 -20.00 11.08
N ARG A 454 -1.07 -19.56 9.84
CA ARG A 454 -2.14 -19.38 8.86
C ARG A 454 -2.63 -20.75 8.44
N TYR A 455 -3.70 -21.20 9.09
CA TYR A 455 -4.16 -22.58 8.98
C TYR A 455 -5.37 -22.71 8.04
N TYR A 456 -6.20 -21.68 7.96
CA TYR A 456 -7.26 -21.55 6.94
C TYR A 456 -7.00 -20.29 6.10
N SER A 457 -7.68 -20.18 4.96
CA SER A 457 -7.38 -19.19 3.91
C SER A 457 -7.25 -17.78 4.45
N LYS A 458 -8.18 -17.36 5.33
CA LYS A 458 -8.21 -16.05 5.99
C LYS A 458 -8.10 -16.13 7.53
N THR A 459 -7.54 -17.21 8.07
CA THR A 459 -7.54 -17.46 9.52
C THR A 459 -6.20 -17.92 10.05
N TRP A 460 -5.77 -17.26 11.13
CA TRP A 460 -4.58 -17.63 11.86
C TRP A 460 -4.92 -18.33 13.19
N LEU A 461 -4.38 -19.53 13.35
CA LEU A 461 -4.42 -20.32 14.56
C LEU A 461 -3.31 -19.89 15.52
N ILE A 462 -3.68 -19.25 16.62
CA ILE A 462 -2.80 -18.93 17.74
C ILE A 462 -2.54 -20.21 18.55
N HIS A 463 -1.28 -20.50 18.81
CA HIS A 463 -0.86 -21.68 19.56
C HIS A 463 0.43 -21.45 20.36
N HIS A 464 0.86 -22.49 21.09
CA HIS A 464 2.18 -22.56 21.75
C HIS A 464 2.46 -21.42 22.74
N HIS A 465 1.42 -20.94 23.43
CA HIS A 465 1.56 -19.95 24.50
C HIS A 465 2.18 -20.58 25.73
N ALA A 466 3.40 -20.16 26.07
CA ALA A 466 4.17 -20.66 27.19
C ALA A 466 5.02 -19.55 27.81
N ALA A 467 5.26 -19.63 29.12
CA ALA A 467 6.07 -18.65 29.85
C ALA A 467 6.66 -19.26 31.13
N ARG A 468 7.83 -18.77 31.54
CA ARG A 468 8.46 -19.15 32.81
C ARG A 468 7.74 -18.51 33.99
N LYS A 469 7.44 -19.31 35.03
CA LYS A 469 6.70 -18.91 36.24
C LYS A 469 7.58 -18.22 37.32
N SER A 470 8.60 -17.46 36.94
CA SER A 470 9.38 -16.70 37.94
C SER A 470 8.53 -15.56 38.50
N ALA A 471 8.55 -15.38 39.83
CA ALA A 471 7.61 -14.54 40.60
C ALA A 471 7.48 -13.06 40.15
N LEU A 472 8.43 -12.54 39.37
CA LEU A 472 8.47 -11.15 38.89
C LEU A 472 8.20 -11.00 37.38
N ASN A 473 8.01 -12.09 36.64
CA ASN A 473 8.03 -12.08 35.18
C ASN A 473 6.63 -12.13 34.55
N LYS A 474 6.22 -11.04 33.86
CA LYS A 474 4.96 -10.95 33.08
C LYS A 474 5.07 -11.51 31.66
N ALA A 475 6.06 -12.36 31.35
CA ALA A 475 6.38 -12.85 30.00
C ALA A 475 5.18 -13.36 29.20
N GLY A 476 4.31 -14.15 29.84
CA GLY A 476 3.11 -14.69 29.18
C GLY A 476 2.15 -13.58 28.73
N LEU A 477 2.02 -12.51 29.51
CA LEU A 477 1.22 -11.34 29.14
C LEU A 477 1.91 -10.47 28.09
N ILE A 478 3.25 -10.39 28.11
CA ILE A 478 4.02 -9.63 27.13
C ILE A 478 3.84 -10.24 25.74
N VAL A 479 4.03 -11.56 25.58
CA VAL A 479 3.84 -12.20 24.26
C VAL A 479 2.37 -12.17 23.81
N LEU A 480 1.42 -12.17 24.75
CA LEU A 480 0.00 -11.99 24.46
C LEU A 480 -0.32 -10.57 23.96
N ASP A 481 0.29 -9.54 24.56
CA ASP A 481 0.19 -8.15 24.09
C ASP A 481 0.86 -7.98 22.71
N GLN A 482 2.01 -8.63 22.47
CA GLN A 482 2.68 -8.61 21.15
C GLN A 482 1.76 -9.13 20.04
N ILE A 483 1.12 -10.29 20.21
CA ILE A 483 0.23 -10.86 19.20
C ILE A 483 -1.05 -10.02 19.04
N GLY A 484 -1.61 -9.50 20.13
CA GLY A 484 -2.79 -8.62 20.10
C GLY A 484 -2.54 -7.33 19.33
N ARG A 485 -1.39 -6.67 19.56
CA ARG A 485 -0.97 -5.49 18.80
C ARG A 485 -0.72 -5.81 17.34
N MET A 486 -0.09 -6.95 17.05
CA MET A 486 0.13 -7.38 15.67
C MET A 486 -1.21 -7.56 14.94
N GLY A 487 -2.16 -8.30 15.51
CA GLY A 487 -3.50 -8.46 14.93
C GLY A 487 -4.21 -7.11 14.74
N ASN A 488 -4.26 -6.25 15.76
CA ASN A 488 -4.91 -4.95 15.66
C ASN A 488 -4.28 -4.04 14.59
N ASN A 489 -2.96 -4.10 14.42
CA ASN A 489 -2.26 -3.31 13.42
C ASN A 489 -2.47 -3.82 11.98
N SER A 490 -2.75 -5.11 11.82
CA SER A 490 -2.48 -5.79 10.55
C SER A 490 -3.68 -6.47 9.90
N HIS A 491 -4.79 -6.68 10.61
CA HIS A 491 -5.99 -7.36 10.08
C HIS A 491 -6.63 -6.69 8.85
N GLN A 492 -6.30 -5.42 8.56
CA GLN A 492 -6.82 -4.69 7.40
C GLN A 492 -5.97 -4.89 6.13
N LEU A 493 -4.83 -5.56 6.24
CA LEU A 493 -3.89 -5.80 5.14
C LEU A 493 -4.27 -7.12 4.45
N ASP A 494 -4.73 -7.03 3.20
CA ASP A 494 -5.20 -8.20 2.46
C ASP A 494 -4.12 -9.26 2.30
N SER A 495 -2.87 -8.82 2.06
CA SER A 495 -1.69 -9.69 1.94
C SER A 495 -1.45 -10.60 3.15
N LEU A 496 -2.00 -10.27 4.33
CA LEU A 496 -1.83 -11.10 5.54
C LEU A 496 -2.92 -12.14 5.74
N HIS A 497 -4.02 -12.04 5.00
CA HIS A 497 -5.12 -13.00 5.07
C HIS A 497 -5.59 -13.25 6.52
N MET A 498 -5.89 -12.18 7.26
CA MET A 498 -6.13 -12.22 8.70
C MET A 498 -7.49 -11.62 9.06
N ASP A 499 -8.55 -12.21 8.52
CA ASP A 499 -9.91 -11.82 8.86
C ASP A 499 -10.32 -12.42 10.21
N TYR A 500 -9.75 -13.59 10.55
CA TYR A 500 -10.05 -14.32 11.78
C TYR A 500 -8.80 -14.75 12.54
N LEU A 501 -8.89 -14.72 13.86
CA LEU A 501 -7.95 -15.34 14.78
C LEU A 501 -8.68 -16.44 15.56
N ILE A 502 -8.09 -17.63 15.62
CA ILE A 502 -8.64 -18.76 16.40
C ILE A 502 -7.61 -19.26 17.40
N CYS A 503 -8.07 -19.82 18.51
CA CYS A 503 -7.22 -20.54 19.44
C CYS A 503 -8.00 -21.69 20.07
N TYR A 504 -7.28 -22.67 20.62
CA TYR A 504 -7.89 -23.74 21.41
C TYR A 504 -7.37 -23.64 22.84
N TYR A 505 -8.27 -23.73 23.80
CA TYR A 505 -7.93 -23.83 25.21
C TYR A 505 -8.82 -24.85 25.89
N ARG A 506 -8.32 -25.40 27.01
CA ARG A 506 -9.12 -26.29 27.84
C ARG A 506 -9.92 -25.47 28.86
N PRO A 507 -11.23 -25.69 29.02
CA PRO A 507 -12.07 -24.89 29.92
C PRO A 507 -11.61 -24.88 31.39
N ASP A 508 -11.00 -25.97 31.85
CA ASP A 508 -10.42 -26.15 33.18
C ASP A 508 -9.12 -25.35 33.40
N ASN A 509 -8.46 -24.91 32.34
CA ASN A 509 -7.30 -24.03 32.46
C ASN A 509 -7.75 -22.60 32.76
N LYS A 510 -7.60 -22.19 34.03
CA LYS A 510 -8.09 -20.90 34.56
C LYS A 510 -7.64 -19.68 33.76
N PHE A 511 -6.38 -19.62 33.33
CA PHE A 511 -5.84 -18.45 32.63
C PHE A 511 -6.49 -18.22 31.25
N PRO A 512 -6.38 -19.15 30.27
CA PRO A 512 -6.97 -18.95 28.96
C PRO A 512 -8.51 -18.94 29.01
N SER A 513 -9.13 -19.67 29.93
CA SER A 513 -10.58 -19.60 30.16
C SER A 513 -11.02 -18.19 30.58
N ARG A 514 -10.29 -17.55 31.49
CA ARG A 514 -10.54 -16.17 31.88
C ARG A 514 -10.24 -15.17 30.76
N VAL A 515 -9.15 -15.35 30.02
CA VAL A 515 -8.71 -14.38 29.01
C VAL A 515 -9.53 -14.49 27.72
N PHE A 516 -9.50 -15.64 27.05
CA PHE A 516 -10.18 -15.84 25.77
C PHE A 516 -11.69 -16.06 25.99
N GLY A 517 -12.05 -16.90 26.96
CA GLY A 517 -13.45 -17.12 27.30
C GLY A 517 -14.12 -15.85 27.86
N GLY A 518 -13.41 -15.13 28.73
CA GLY A 518 -13.86 -13.83 29.23
C GLY A 518 -14.01 -12.80 28.13
N ALA A 519 -13.09 -12.73 27.16
CA ALA A 519 -13.21 -11.81 26.03
C ALA A 519 -14.47 -12.06 25.20
N ALA A 520 -14.76 -13.32 24.83
CA ALA A 520 -15.98 -13.64 24.08
C ALA A 520 -17.25 -13.28 24.88
N ASN A 521 -17.27 -13.57 26.19
CA ASN A 521 -18.38 -13.21 27.08
C ASN A 521 -18.58 -11.70 27.18
N SER A 522 -17.49 -10.91 27.20
CA SER A 522 -17.54 -9.45 27.27
C SER A 522 -17.96 -8.80 25.95
N ILE A 523 -17.52 -9.35 24.81
CA ILE A 523 -17.90 -8.86 23.48
C ILE A 523 -19.40 -9.10 23.23
N HIS A 524 -19.93 -10.22 23.70
CA HIS A 524 -21.36 -10.56 23.64
C HIS A 524 -21.95 -10.45 22.21
N ASP A 525 -21.14 -10.77 21.21
CA ASP A 525 -21.54 -10.87 19.80
C ASP A 525 -20.97 -12.17 19.22
N PRO A 526 -21.79 -13.23 19.07
CA PRO A 526 -21.32 -14.51 18.54
C PRO A 526 -20.90 -14.44 17.06
N LYS A 527 -21.26 -13.37 16.34
CA LYS A 527 -20.74 -13.12 14.97
C LYS A 527 -19.40 -12.39 14.97
N GLY A 528 -19.01 -11.77 16.08
CA GLY A 528 -17.70 -11.12 16.27
C GLY A 528 -16.70 -11.97 17.05
N CYS A 529 -17.14 -12.75 18.03
CA CYS A 529 -16.31 -13.66 18.83
C CYS A 529 -17.16 -14.81 19.39
N SER A 530 -16.89 -16.04 18.96
CA SER A 530 -17.61 -17.26 19.39
C SER A 530 -16.72 -18.22 20.17
N ILE A 531 -17.36 -19.05 21.00
CA ILE A 531 -16.72 -20.19 21.66
C ILE A 531 -17.47 -21.45 21.26
N ASP A 532 -16.75 -22.39 20.66
CA ASP A 532 -17.30 -23.66 20.21
C ASP A 532 -16.58 -24.81 20.92
N THR A 533 -17.33 -25.59 21.69
CA THR A 533 -16.77 -26.63 22.56
C THR A 533 -16.62 -27.95 21.81
N PHE A 534 -15.42 -28.51 21.83
CA PHE A 534 -15.13 -29.85 21.30
C PHE A 534 -14.77 -30.83 22.41
N ALA A 535 -15.26 -32.06 22.28
CA ALA A 535 -14.69 -33.18 23.01
C ALA A 535 -13.37 -33.58 22.36
N TYR A 536 -12.30 -33.67 23.15
CA TYR A 536 -11.01 -34.16 22.68
C TYR A 536 -10.89 -35.65 22.97
N TYR A 537 -10.81 -36.46 21.92
CA TYR A 537 -10.68 -37.90 22.03
C TYR A 537 -9.48 -38.38 21.22
N ARG A 538 -8.63 -39.21 21.85
CA ARG A 538 -7.51 -39.85 21.18
C ARG A 538 -7.88 -41.30 20.89
N HIS A 539 -8.18 -41.58 19.63
CA HIS A 539 -8.47 -42.94 19.20
C HIS A 539 -7.19 -43.80 19.25
N GLN A 540 -7.28 -44.96 19.88
CA GLN A 540 -6.26 -46.00 19.79
C GLN A 540 -6.73 -46.97 18.72
N CYS A 541 -6.07 -46.97 17.55
CA CYS A 541 -6.39 -47.92 16.48
C CYS A 541 -6.12 -49.35 16.97
N ASN A 542 -7.17 -50.01 17.44
CA ASN A 542 -7.17 -51.44 17.66
C ASN A 542 -7.71 -52.07 16.39
N PHE A 543 -6.83 -52.59 15.53
CA PHE A 543 -7.17 -53.27 14.27
C PHE A 543 -7.91 -54.62 14.47
N GLY A 544 -8.72 -54.74 15.52
CA GLY A 544 -9.25 -56.02 16.00
C GLY A 544 -10.63 -56.40 15.48
N ARG A 545 -11.47 -55.46 15.04
CA ARG A 545 -12.79 -55.75 14.45
C ARG A 545 -13.20 -54.63 13.48
N GLU A 546 -13.38 -54.97 12.22
CA GLU A 546 -14.11 -54.10 11.27
C GLU A 546 -15.57 -54.04 11.73
N GLN A 547 -16.00 -52.89 12.22
CA GLN A 547 -17.41 -52.61 12.43
C GLN A 547 -17.92 -51.90 11.18
N HIS A 548 -18.89 -52.49 10.49
CA HIS A 548 -19.53 -51.83 9.36
C HIS A 548 -20.65 -50.91 9.86
N LEU A 549 -20.81 -49.76 9.20
CA LEU A 549 -21.99 -48.93 9.37
C LEU A 549 -23.24 -49.73 8.97
N PRO A 550 -24.38 -49.59 9.69
CA PRO A 550 -25.64 -50.20 9.27
C PRO A 550 -26.06 -49.68 7.89
N GLU A 551 -26.81 -50.47 7.12
CA GLU A 551 -27.19 -50.12 5.74
C GLU A 551 -27.88 -48.76 5.56
N SER A 552 -28.62 -48.30 6.58
CA SER A 552 -29.27 -46.98 6.56
C SER A 552 -28.30 -45.80 6.65
N TRP A 553 -27.03 -46.06 6.98
CA TRP A 553 -25.98 -45.07 7.17
C TRP A 553 -24.97 -45.10 6.03
N GLN A 554 -24.57 -43.92 5.59
CA GLN A 554 -23.55 -43.77 4.55
C GLN A 554 -22.60 -42.63 4.89
N ILE A 555 -21.31 -42.85 4.62
CA ILE A 555 -20.28 -41.81 4.62
C ILE A 555 -19.79 -41.59 3.19
N LYS A 556 -19.88 -40.36 2.71
CA LYS A 556 -19.46 -39.96 1.36
C LYS A 556 -18.77 -38.60 1.41
N PRO A 557 -17.96 -38.22 0.41
CA PRO A 557 -17.45 -36.85 0.29
C PRO A 557 -18.60 -35.84 0.42
N ALA A 558 -18.39 -34.80 1.22
CA ALA A 558 -19.42 -33.79 1.47
C ALA A 558 -19.73 -33.03 0.18
N SER A 559 -21.01 -32.91 -0.14
CA SER A 559 -21.52 -32.12 -1.25
C SER A 559 -21.80 -30.69 -0.82
N ARG A 560 -22.01 -29.80 -1.80
CA ARG A 560 -22.44 -28.42 -1.53
C ARG A 560 -23.76 -28.35 -0.76
N VAL A 561 -24.67 -29.30 -0.96
CA VAL A 561 -25.96 -29.37 -0.25
C VAL A 561 -25.74 -29.70 1.23
N ASP A 562 -24.79 -30.58 1.56
CA ASP A 562 -24.47 -30.86 2.97
C ASP A 562 -23.89 -29.64 3.67
N LEU A 563 -23.04 -28.87 2.98
CA LEU A 563 -22.47 -27.65 3.55
C LEU A 563 -23.52 -26.55 3.74
N LEU A 564 -24.53 -26.46 2.86
CA LEU A 564 -25.67 -25.55 3.03
C LEU A 564 -26.53 -25.94 4.23
N GLU A 565 -26.81 -27.23 4.40
CA GLU A 565 -27.56 -27.71 5.57
C GLU A 565 -26.77 -27.49 6.87
N PHE A 566 -25.46 -27.77 6.84
CA PHE A 566 -24.57 -27.50 7.97
C PHE A 566 -24.50 -26.01 8.31
N GLU A 567 -24.47 -25.14 7.30
CA GLU A 567 -24.55 -23.69 7.45
C GLU A 567 -25.84 -23.25 8.15
N ASN A 568 -26.99 -23.73 7.71
CA ASN A 568 -28.29 -23.43 8.33
C ASN A 568 -28.31 -23.85 9.80
N TYR A 569 -27.84 -25.06 10.10
CA TYR A 569 -27.74 -25.55 11.47
C TYR A 569 -26.82 -24.67 12.33
N TYR A 570 -25.61 -24.37 11.85
CA TYR A 570 -24.62 -23.64 12.64
C TYR A 570 -24.99 -22.17 12.84
N GLN A 571 -25.66 -21.57 11.86
CA GLN A 571 -26.22 -20.23 11.98
C GLN A 571 -27.23 -20.14 13.14
N HIS A 572 -28.01 -21.21 13.37
CA HIS A 572 -28.97 -21.29 14.47
C HIS A 572 -28.30 -21.54 15.83
N VAL A 573 -27.25 -22.38 15.87
CA VAL A 573 -26.63 -22.83 17.14
C VAL A 573 -25.55 -21.88 17.68
N SER A 574 -24.77 -21.24 16.81
CA SER A 574 -23.58 -20.45 17.22
C SER A 574 -23.42 -19.14 16.42
N GLY A 575 -24.40 -18.77 15.59
CA GLY A 575 -24.35 -17.53 14.81
C GLY A 575 -23.47 -17.57 13.56
N GLY A 576 -22.77 -18.68 13.29
CA GLY A 576 -22.12 -18.97 12.01
C GLY A 576 -20.61 -18.69 11.92
N LEU A 577 -20.02 -17.95 12.88
CA LEU A 577 -18.65 -17.43 12.77
C LEU A 577 -17.58 -18.51 12.54
N MET A 578 -17.70 -19.66 13.22
CA MET A 578 -16.76 -20.77 13.06
C MET A 578 -16.67 -21.27 11.60
N LEU A 579 -17.78 -21.25 10.85
CA LEU A 579 -17.79 -21.70 9.46
C LEU A 579 -16.97 -20.78 8.56
N ASP A 580 -17.03 -19.47 8.82
CA ASP A 580 -16.21 -18.48 8.12
C ASP A 580 -14.74 -18.66 8.48
N ALA A 581 -14.43 -18.80 9.77
CA ALA A 581 -13.07 -18.96 10.27
C ALA A 581 -12.43 -20.33 9.95
N ALA A 582 -13.18 -21.32 9.47
CA ALA A 582 -12.68 -22.67 9.19
C ALA A 582 -12.78 -23.06 7.71
N ASP A 583 -13.08 -22.12 6.81
CA ASP A 583 -13.34 -22.36 5.38
C ASP A 583 -14.41 -23.46 5.15
N LEU A 584 -15.48 -23.49 5.94
CA LEU A 584 -16.53 -24.53 5.88
C LEU A 584 -17.83 -24.07 5.23
N ARG A 585 -17.89 -22.82 4.74
CA ARG A 585 -19.02 -22.33 3.93
C ARG A 585 -19.08 -23.09 2.59
N PRO A 586 -20.27 -23.21 1.95
CA PRO A 586 -20.45 -23.95 0.70
C PRO A 586 -19.54 -23.52 -0.45
N ASN A 587 -19.10 -22.25 -0.47
CA ASN A 587 -18.26 -21.69 -1.51
C ASN A 587 -16.74 -21.77 -1.18
N HIS A 588 -16.37 -22.26 0.01
CA HIS A 588 -14.98 -22.31 0.51
C HIS A 588 -14.41 -23.74 0.52
N TYR A 589 -14.84 -24.58 -0.41
CA TYR A 589 -14.43 -25.99 -0.46
C TYR A 589 -12.93 -26.15 -0.77
N CYS A 590 -12.40 -25.35 -1.70
CA CYS A 590 -11.02 -25.43 -2.17
C CYS A 590 -10.05 -24.76 -1.18
N ILE A 591 -8.97 -25.46 -0.86
CA ILE A 591 -7.89 -24.99 0.03
C ILE A 591 -6.51 -24.97 -0.65
N ASP A 592 -6.49 -25.14 -1.99
CA ASP A 592 -5.29 -25.46 -2.76
C ASP A 592 -4.25 -24.35 -2.67
N SER A 593 -4.67 -23.08 -2.72
CA SER A 593 -3.75 -21.94 -2.64
C SER A 593 -2.89 -21.96 -1.38
N LEU A 594 -3.50 -22.13 -0.20
CA LEU A 594 -2.77 -22.21 1.07
C LEU A 594 -1.95 -23.50 1.15
N SER A 595 -2.47 -24.62 0.65
CA SER A 595 -1.71 -25.88 0.61
C SER A 595 -0.45 -25.79 -0.26
N GLU A 596 -0.48 -25.03 -1.36
CA GLU A 596 0.72 -24.73 -2.15
C GLU A 596 1.73 -23.85 -1.38
N GLU A 597 1.28 -22.94 -0.50
CA GLU A 597 2.21 -22.19 0.36
C GLU A 597 2.95 -23.11 1.35
N TYR A 598 2.25 -24.09 1.92
CA TYR A 598 2.86 -25.12 2.77
C TYR A 598 3.86 -25.97 1.98
N LYS A 599 3.51 -26.40 0.76
CA LYS A 599 4.41 -27.20 -0.09
C LYS A 599 5.69 -26.46 -0.46
N ARG A 600 5.64 -25.14 -0.65
CA ARG A 600 6.86 -24.33 -0.89
C ARG A 600 7.85 -24.35 0.28
N LEU A 601 7.38 -24.65 1.49
CA LEU A 601 8.21 -24.88 2.68
C LEU A 601 8.46 -26.37 2.93
N GLU A 602 8.17 -27.23 1.95
CA GLU A 602 8.22 -28.69 2.08
C GLU A 602 7.39 -29.22 3.26
N LEU A 603 6.21 -28.63 3.46
CA LEU A 603 5.21 -29.06 4.43
C LEU A 603 3.93 -29.48 3.70
N GLN A 604 3.21 -30.43 4.28
CA GLN A 604 1.92 -30.92 3.88
C GLN A 604 0.80 -30.24 4.66
N ARG A 605 -0.22 -29.83 3.92
CA ARG A 605 -1.54 -29.48 4.44
C ARG A 605 -2.60 -29.95 3.46
N ASP A 606 -3.51 -30.81 3.93
CA ASP A 606 -4.66 -31.30 3.18
C ASP A 606 -5.90 -31.33 4.10
N ARG A 607 -7.08 -31.22 3.50
CA ARG A 607 -8.37 -31.23 4.18
C ARG A 607 -9.38 -31.97 3.32
N ARG A 608 -10.05 -32.94 3.91
CA ARG A 608 -11.13 -33.70 3.26
C ARG A 608 -12.39 -33.58 4.09
N LEU A 609 -13.51 -33.37 3.40
CA LEU A 609 -14.81 -33.22 4.01
C LEU A 609 -15.66 -34.44 3.68
N PHE A 610 -16.22 -35.09 4.70
CA PHE A 610 -17.15 -36.20 4.54
C PHE A 610 -18.45 -35.90 5.26
N ALA A 611 -19.56 -36.25 4.62
CA ALA A 611 -20.90 -36.18 5.18
C ALA A 611 -21.33 -37.57 5.63
N LEU A 612 -21.72 -37.69 6.91
CA LEU A 612 -22.39 -38.87 7.43
C LEU A 612 -23.89 -38.63 7.37
N ARG A 613 -24.59 -39.50 6.66
CA ARG A 613 -26.04 -39.42 6.47
C ARG A 613 -26.72 -40.68 6.96
N GLN A 614 -27.93 -40.52 7.46
CA GLN A 614 -28.88 -41.60 7.70
C GLN A 614 -30.10 -41.33 6.82
N GLU A 615 -30.45 -42.26 5.94
CA GLU A 615 -31.58 -42.09 4.98
C GLU A 615 -31.50 -40.74 4.22
N ASP A 616 -30.33 -40.46 3.65
CA ASP A 616 -30.00 -39.21 2.92
C ASP A 616 -30.07 -37.89 3.71
N LYS A 617 -30.36 -37.92 5.01
CA LYS A 617 -30.33 -36.74 5.89
C LYS A 617 -28.98 -36.58 6.57
N LEU A 618 -28.40 -35.39 6.52
CA LEU A 618 -27.12 -35.08 7.16
C LEU A 618 -27.22 -35.21 8.68
N LYS A 619 -26.33 -36.01 9.27
CA LYS A 619 -26.25 -36.25 10.73
C LYS A 619 -24.98 -35.69 11.34
N ALA A 620 -23.87 -35.77 10.61
CA ALA A 620 -22.60 -35.18 11.02
C ALA A 620 -21.71 -34.83 9.82
N LEU A 621 -20.83 -33.85 10.02
CA LEU A 621 -19.77 -33.49 9.09
C LEU A 621 -18.41 -33.87 9.69
N PHE A 622 -17.58 -34.56 8.92
CA PHE A 622 -16.22 -34.95 9.27
C PHE A 622 -15.24 -34.10 8.48
N VAL A 623 -14.37 -33.38 9.19
CA VAL A 623 -13.27 -32.60 8.62
C VAL A 623 -11.97 -33.31 8.94
N VAL A 624 -11.47 -34.07 7.97
CA VAL A 624 -10.20 -34.78 8.07
C VAL A 624 -9.08 -33.80 7.71
N ASN A 625 -8.34 -33.35 8.72
CA ASN A 625 -7.18 -32.49 8.55
C ASN A 625 -5.92 -33.34 8.56
N LEU A 626 -5.07 -33.13 7.55
CA LEU A 626 -3.82 -33.87 7.37
C LEU A 626 -2.67 -32.85 7.26
N THR A 627 -1.73 -32.93 8.20
CA THR A 627 -0.54 -32.08 8.17
C THR A 627 0.68 -32.81 8.71
N ASP A 628 1.89 -32.26 8.49
CA ASP A 628 3.10 -32.78 9.14
C ASP A 628 2.99 -32.80 10.67
N LEU A 629 3.70 -33.77 11.24
CA LEU A 629 3.84 -33.90 12.68
C LEU A 629 4.64 -32.74 13.25
N GLY A 630 4.10 -32.12 14.31
CA GLY A 630 4.78 -31.02 14.99
C GLY A 630 4.29 -29.63 14.61
N LEU A 631 3.48 -29.47 13.55
CA LEU A 631 2.80 -28.19 13.27
C LEU A 631 1.96 -27.71 14.47
N ASN A 632 1.35 -28.65 15.19
CA ASN A 632 0.74 -28.41 16.48
C ASN A 632 1.03 -29.59 17.41
N LEU A 633 1.66 -29.33 18.58
CA LEU A 633 2.02 -30.41 19.52
C LEU A 633 0.84 -31.03 20.29
N SER A 634 -0.39 -30.67 19.95
CA SER A 634 -1.62 -31.29 20.46
C SER A 634 -2.44 -31.96 19.35
N ASP A 635 -1.85 -32.19 18.17
CA ASP A 635 -2.47 -32.81 16.99
C ASP A 635 -3.74 -32.09 16.48
N LEU A 636 -3.96 -30.82 16.86
CA LEU A 636 -5.17 -30.06 16.47
C LEU A 636 -5.23 -29.72 14.97
N THR A 637 -4.09 -29.82 14.28
CA THR A 637 -3.95 -29.60 12.83
C THR A 637 -3.88 -30.90 12.04
N ASN A 638 -3.66 -32.04 12.71
CA ASN A 638 -3.62 -33.36 12.10
C ASN A 638 -4.63 -34.27 12.82
N CYS A 639 -5.91 -34.05 12.55
CA CYS A 639 -7.02 -34.68 13.26
C CYS A 639 -8.30 -34.74 12.41
N ILE A 640 -9.24 -35.57 12.86
CA ILE A 640 -10.61 -35.57 12.36
C ILE A 640 -11.45 -34.71 13.31
N LYS A 641 -11.99 -33.60 12.82
CA LYS A 641 -13.00 -32.81 13.56
C LYS A 641 -14.38 -33.29 13.16
N VAL A 642 -15.20 -33.67 14.13
CA VAL A 642 -16.55 -34.17 13.90
C VAL A 642 -17.55 -33.14 14.41
N PHE A 643 -18.39 -32.65 13.51
CA PHE A 643 -19.49 -31.74 13.82
C PHE A 643 -20.79 -32.52 13.81
N VAL A 644 -21.38 -32.70 15.00
CA VAL A 644 -22.63 -33.45 15.17
C VAL A 644 -23.81 -32.49 15.05
N ILE A 645 -24.66 -32.73 14.05
CA ILE A 645 -25.86 -31.94 13.74
C ILE A 645 -27.08 -32.56 14.46
N ASP A 646 -27.17 -33.88 14.45
CA ASP A 646 -28.25 -34.62 15.11
C ASP A 646 -27.69 -35.55 16.20
N LYS A 647 -27.64 -35.01 17.42
CA LYS A 647 -27.17 -35.75 18.61
C LYS A 647 -28.09 -36.90 19.02
N LYS A 648 -29.37 -36.89 18.62
CA LYS A 648 -30.32 -37.94 19.00
C LYS A 648 -30.14 -39.18 18.13
N ALA A 649 -29.82 -38.98 16.85
CA ALA A 649 -29.58 -40.08 15.91
C ALA A 649 -28.17 -40.70 16.04
N LEU A 650 -27.15 -39.91 16.39
CA LEU A 650 -25.76 -40.36 16.38
C LEU A 650 -25.35 -41.01 17.72
N SER A 651 -25.22 -42.34 17.74
CA SER A 651 -24.68 -43.08 18.89
C SER A 651 -23.16 -43.28 18.80
N ALA A 652 -22.53 -43.63 19.93
CA ALA A 652 -21.10 -43.92 19.98
C ALA A 652 -20.69 -45.05 19.03
N ASN A 653 -21.51 -46.10 18.92
CA ASN A 653 -21.24 -47.24 18.04
C ASN A 653 -21.22 -46.84 16.56
N ILE A 654 -22.10 -45.91 16.15
CA ILE A 654 -22.13 -45.39 14.77
C ILE A 654 -20.91 -44.51 14.50
N LEU A 655 -20.43 -43.77 15.50
CA LEU A 655 -19.25 -42.91 15.34
C LEU A 655 -17.93 -43.70 15.31
N THR A 656 -17.87 -44.88 15.95
CA THR A 656 -16.68 -45.74 15.99
C THR A 656 -16.60 -46.75 14.85
N ALA A 657 -17.72 -47.07 14.21
CA ALA A 657 -17.79 -47.87 12.98
C ALA A 657 -17.35 -47.03 11.79
#